data_AF-A0A8H7DUJ9-F1
#
_entry.id   AF-A0A8H7DUJ9-F1
#
_cell.length_a   1.000
_cell.length_b   1.000
_cell.length_c   1.000
_cell.angle_alpha   90.00
_cell.angle_beta   90.00
_cell.angle_gamma   90.00
#
_symmetry.space_group_name_H-M   'P 1'
#
loop_
_entity.id
_entity.type
_entity.pdbx_description
1 polymer ?
#
loop_
_entity_poly.entity_id
_entity_poly.type
_entity_poly.pdbx_seq_one_letter_code
_entity_poly.pdbx_strand_id
1 'polypeptide(L)'
;MLCSNRFPLPGSPSTCSLDTVIIPIPSFVLFVGIGLLVCLRPTLKHDSDDFSQVRPQRWSLWLHMFFVFAAFGMSVLEIVRLALADRGVGLLPATPAAMLLILCLLWFERNGRTHAISVMLLIYWPFLVVFEIIKVLRVHMLLELSPAKDTPFPASDQLTDNIVMTGLFALLMGFEAYSLIRARRLRRQARSGGQLGRMLAASASLLNIKVVILDVGTAGPAKQVVFPVSPDHTHIDGSFADPDKIRELASKVDVLTVEIEHVDADALDAIGNANQSRLQIHPHPSTIKIIQDKLRQKEMLQFHKLPVAPFLQVDSTPESIQNAIGILGLPLMVKSRTLAYDGRGNYVVRSIDQIPDAIAALGNRPLYVEKWMPFRKEVAVMVVRTIDGDVKSYPLVETIHKDSICHLVFAPFRGVTNRAKIVAENAVRNLSGAGIFGVEMFLMEDGEILINEIAPRPHNSGHYTIEACETSQYENHLRAILGLPLGSTELKVPSTAMLNIIGASSSMSEITSLTRVALSIPGVSVHLYGKSECRKGRKMGHITIVGDSDAQVRSRLRPLLEALPNGSPEETNTYAPVSPGPGSGFSDAHPLVGIIMGSDSDLPVMLPAARILDHFKIPYELTIVSAHRTPDRLVEYSRGAASRGLRVIIAGAGGAAHLPGMAAAMTPIPIIGVPVKGSSLDGVDSLHSIVQMPRGIPVATVAINNGVNAGLLAVRMLSTGSPSLLIAMEDYMKTMEKEVLEKVDNLAGVGWEKYVVKRS
;
A
#
# COMPACT_ATOMS: atom_id res chain seq x y z
N MET A 1 40.32 63.57 -38.18
CA MET A 1 41.66 64.22 -38.15
C MET A 1 42.45 63.62 -39.30
N LEU A 2 42.59 64.31 -40.43
CA LEU A 2 43.52 65.43 -40.72
C LEU A 2 44.96 64.93 -41.03
N CYS A 3 45.33 65.19 -42.29
CA CYS A 3 46.50 64.76 -43.05
C CYS A 3 47.87 65.25 -42.53
N SER A 4 48.99 64.78 -43.13
CA SER A 4 49.90 65.68 -43.89
C SER A 4 51.13 64.99 -44.54
N ASN A 5 51.22 65.12 -45.86
CA ASN A 5 52.34 65.00 -46.82
C ASN A 5 53.82 65.05 -46.34
N ARG A 6 54.68 64.22 -46.96
CA ARG A 6 55.65 64.59 -48.03
C ARG A 6 56.28 63.33 -48.72
N PHE A 7 56.52 63.42 -50.04
CA PHE A 7 57.12 62.40 -50.95
C PHE A 7 58.67 62.25 -50.76
N PRO A 8 59.42 61.30 -51.41
CA PRO A 8 59.10 60.54 -52.65
C PRO A 8 59.55 59.04 -52.80
N LEU A 9 58.83 58.32 -53.69
CA LEU A 9 59.23 57.24 -54.67
C LEU A 9 60.19 56.07 -54.27
N PRO A 10 60.25 54.94 -55.04
CA PRO A 10 59.38 54.45 -56.13
C PRO A 10 58.77 53.05 -55.87
N GLY A 11 57.67 52.71 -56.56
CA GLY A 11 57.17 51.32 -56.67
C GLY A 11 56.46 50.75 -55.43
N SER A 12 55.18 51.11 -55.24
CA SER A 12 54.30 50.46 -54.25
C SER A 12 52.82 50.74 -54.58
N PRO A 13 51.91 49.75 -54.57
CA PRO A 13 50.48 49.98 -54.67
C PRO A 13 49.94 50.42 -53.29
N SER A 14 49.36 51.62 -53.20
CA SER A 14 48.76 52.11 -51.94
C SER A 14 47.37 51.51 -51.72
N THR A 15 47.32 50.56 -50.79
CA THR A 15 46.11 49.92 -50.24
C THR A 15 45.19 50.87 -49.49
N CYS A 16 43.90 50.53 -49.42
CA CYS A 16 43.03 50.96 -48.34
C CYS A 16 41.99 49.86 -48.03
N SER A 17 42.39 48.85 -47.24
CA SER A 17 41.49 47.91 -46.57
C SER A 17 41.69 48.01 -45.06
N LEU A 18 40.59 47.96 -44.31
CA LEU A 18 40.57 48.17 -42.85
C LEU A 18 40.30 46.82 -42.18
N ASP A 19 41.24 45.89 -42.34
CA ASP A 19 41.13 44.53 -41.83
C ASP A 19 41.30 44.50 -40.31
N THR A 20 40.16 44.44 -39.62
CA THR A 20 40.11 44.40 -38.15
C THR A 20 40.39 42.98 -37.67
N VAL A 21 41.58 42.78 -37.11
CA VAL A 21 42.00 41.52 -36.48
C VAL A 21 41.11 41.21 -35.26
N ILE A 22 40.50 40.03 -35.25
CA ILE A 22 39.91 39.43 -34.03
C ILE A 22 40.52 38.05 -33.82
N ILE A 23 41.48 37.97 -32.90
CA ILE A 23 42.07 36.72 -32.40
C ILE A 23 41.42 36.40 -31.04
N PRO A 24 40.67 35.29 -30.87
CA PRO A 24 40.00 34.98 -29.61
C PRO A 24 40.89 34.16 -28.64
N ILE A 25 42.07 34.69 -28.29
CA ILE A 25 42.85 34.18 -27.13
C ILE A 25 42.10 34.31 -25.77
N PRO A 26 41.15 35.25 -25.54
CA PRO A 26 40.48 35.36 -24.23
C PRO A 26 39.62 34.14 -23.84
N SER A 27 39.08 33.39 -24.79
CA SER A 27 38.15 32.28 -24.52
C SER A 27 38.83 31.13 -23.76
N PHE A 28 40.07 30.80 -24.13
CA PHE A 28 40.80 29.66 -23.57
C PHE A 28 41.13 29.85 -22.07
N VAL A 29 41.56 31.06 -21.71
CA VAL A 29 41.86 31.44 -20.31
C VAL A 29 40.59 31.42 -19.46
N LEU A 30 39.44 31.85 -20.02
CA LEU A 30 38.16 31.86 -19.32
C LEU A 30 37.66 30.43 -19.01
N PHE A 31 37.78 29.49 -19.97
CA PHE A 31 37.36 28.10 -19.77
C PHE A 31 38.22 27.35 -18.73
N VAL A 32 39.55 27.52 -18.78
CA VAL A 32 40.46 26.87 -17.80
C VAL A 32 40.26 27.46 -16.40
N GLY A 33 40.09 28.79 -16.28
CA GLY A 33 39.83 29.45 -14.99
C GLY A 33 38.52 29.02 -14.33
N ILE A 34 37.43 28.89 -15.10
CA ILE A 34 36.14 28.44 -14.58
C ILE A 34 36.17 26.95 -14.19
N GLY A 35 36.85 26.09 -14.97
CA GLY A 35 37.02 24.68 -14.62
C GLY A 35 37.75 24.47 -13.29
N LEU A 36 38.82 25.23 -13.04
CA LEU A 36 39.55 25.20 -11.76
C LEU A 36 38.70 25.68 -10.58
N LEU A 37 37.90 26.74 -10.76
CA LEU A 37 36.99 27.26 -9.73
C LEU A 37 35.87 26.29 -9.35
N VAL A 38 35.45 25.41 -10.26
CA VAL A 38 34.46 24.36 -9.99
C VAL A 38 35.08 23.19 -9.20
N CYS A 39 36.33 22.82 -9.49
CA CYS A 39 37.02 21.72 -8.80
C CYS A 39 37.55 22.08 -7.40
N LEU A 40 37.78 23.37 -7.09
CA LEU A 40 38.47 23.82 -5.87
C LEU A 40 37.55 24.31 -4.73
N ARG A 41 36.22 24.18 -4.81
CA ARG A 41 35.34 24.65 -3.73
C ARG A 41 35.19 23.62 -2.58
N PRO A 42 35.55 23.97 -1.33
CA PRO A 42 35.30 23.09 -0.18
C PRO A 42 33.82 22.99 0.14
N THR A 43 33.41 21.83 0.64
CA THR A 43 32.14 21.63 1.33
C THR A 43 32.06 22.50 2.59
N LEU A 44 31.12 23.45 2.65
CA LEU A 44 30.80 24.19 3.86
C LEU A 44 29.28 24.25 4.12
N LYS A 45 28.94 23.87 5.36
CA LYS A 45 27.75 24.22 6.15
C LYS A 45 27.60 25.76 6.25
N HIS A 46 26.55 26.46 6.69
CA HIS A 46 25.20 26.29 7.31
C HIS A 46 24.42 27.59 6.89
N ASP A 47 23.10 27.82 6.98
CA ASP A 47 21.91 27.03 7.36
C ASP A 47 20.62 27.73 6.83
N SER A 48 19.44 27.37 7.38
CA SER A 48 18.12 28.06 7.33
C SER A 48 17.30 27.99 6.02
N ASP A 49 16.10 27.43 6.23
CA ASP A 49 14.78 27.71 5.61
C ASP A 49 14.46 27.50 4.11
N ASP A 50 13.28 26.88 3.95
CA ASP A 50 12.44 26.75 2.75
C ASP A 50 13.01 26.03 1.50
N PHE A 51 12.84 24.71 1.50
CA PHE A 51 13.14 23.83 0.35
C PHE A 51 12.02 23.74 -0.71
N SER A 52 11.11 24.73 -0.79
CA SER A 52 10.28 24.93 -2.00
C SER A 52 11.12 25.28 -3.25
N GLN A 53 12.42 25.54 -3.11
CA GLN A 53 13.33 25.94 -4.18
C GLN A 53 14.53 25.02 -4.44
N VAL A 54 14.34 23.69 -4.58
CA VAL A 54 15.25 22.91 -5.46
C VAL A 54 14.93 23.23 -6.93
N ARG A 55 15.17 24.49 -7.32
CA ARG A 55 15.31 24.85 -8.72
C ARG A 55 16.45 23.98 -9.30
N PRO A 56 16.35 23.46 -10.54
CA PRO A 56 17.54 22.96 -11.21
C PRO A 56 18.60 24.07 -11.12
N GLN A 57 19.81 23.72 -10.68
CA GLN A 57 20.87 24.69 -10.41
C GLN A 57 20.94 25.69 -11.56
N ARG A 58 20.50 26.94 -11.34
CA ARG A 58 20.24 27.87 -12.44
C ARG A 58 21.48 28.04 -13.31
N TRP A 59 22.66 28.05 -12.68
CA TRP A 59 23.96 28.09 -13.34
C TRP A 59 24.20 26.90 -14.30
N SER A 60 23.74 25.69 -13.99
CA SER A 60 23.83 24.53 -14.89
C SER A 60 23.00 24.77 -16.15
N LEU A 61 21.76 25.25 -16.03
CA LEU A 61 20.93 25.57 -17.19
C LEU A 61 21.53 26.72 -18.01
N TRP A 62 22.01 27.78 -17.37
CA TRP A 62 22.74 28.87 -18.03
C TRP A 62 23.98 28.38 -18.76
N LEU A 63 24.74 27.45 -18.18
CA LEU A 63 25.93 26.85 -18.80
C LEU A 63 25.56 26.02 -20.04
N HIS A 64 24.49 25.23 -19.98
CA HIS A 64 23.99 24.46 -21.13
C HIS A 64 23.47 25.39 -22.23
N MET A 65 22.68 26.41 -21.88
CA MET A 65 22.21 27.42 -22.84
C MET A 65 23.39 28.16 -23.50
N PHE A 66 24.42 28.52 -22.73
CA PHE A 66 25.64 29.13 -23.26
C PHE A 66 26.35 28.23 -24.26
N PHE A 67 26.55 26.94 -23.95
CA PHE A 67 27.16 25.99 -24.90
C PHE A 67 26.31 25.76 -26.15
N VAL A 68 24.98 25.71 -26.04
CA VAL A 68 24.06 25.61 -27.19
C VAL A 68 24.12 26.86 -28.08
N PHE A 69 24.12 28.06 -27.49
CA PHE A 69 24.26 29.30 -28.25
C PHE A 69 25.65 29.46 -28.88
N ALA A 70 26.71 29.04 -28.20
CA ALA A 70 28.07 29.04 -28.74
C ALA A 70 28.20 28.09 -29.94
N ALA A 71 27.69 26.86 -29.82
CA ALA A 71 27.66 25.90 -30.92
C ALA A 71 26.85 26.44 -32.12
N PHE A 72 25.67 27.02 -31.87
CA PHE A 72 24.86 27.65 -32.92
C PHE A 72 25.59 28.80 -33.62
N GLY A 73 26.23 29.70 -32.88
CA GLY A 73 27.01 30.81 -33.43
C GLY A 73 28.17 30.34 -34.32
N MET A 74 28.88 29.29 -33.88
CA MET A 74 29.94 28.65 -34.67
C MET A 74 29.40 28.03 -35.96
N SER A 75 28.28 27.30 -35.92
CA SER A 75 27.65 26.74 -37.12
C SER A 75 27.19 27.82 -38.10
N VAL A 76 26.65 28.94 -37.62
CA VAL A 76 26.24 30.06 -38.49
C VAL A 76 27.46 30.74 -39.14
N LEU A 77 28.53 30.97 -38.39
CA LEU A 77 29.79 31.51 -38.93
C LEU A 77 30.39 30.57 -40.00
N GLU A 78 30.32 29.26 -39.79
CA GLU A 78 30.79 28.26 -40.76
C GLU A 78 29.92 28.22 -42.03
N ILE A 79 28.58 28.33 -41.91
CA ILE A 79 27.68 28.45 -43.06
C ILE A 79 27.97 29.71 -43.89
N VAL A 80 28.14 30.86 -43.23
CA VAL A 80 28.48 32.13 -43.89
C VAL A 80 29.84 32.02 -44.59
N ARG A 81 30.83 31.40 -43.93
CA ARG A 81 32.16 31.17 -44.51
C ARG A 81 32.14 30.24 -45.71
N LEU A 82 31.33 29.18 -45.70
CA LEU A 82 31.16 28.27 -46.84
C LEU A 82 30.46 28.95 -48.02
N ALA A 83 29.44 29.77 -47.76
CA ALA A 83 28.75 30.55 -48.78
C ALA A 83 29.67 31.60 -49.45
N LEU A 84 30.56 32.24 -48.68
CA LEU A 84 31.55 33.19 -49.21
C LEU A 84 32.71 32.54 -49.98
N ALA A 85 32.92 31.23 -49.83
CA ALA A 85 33.98 30.48 -50.51
C ALA A 85 33.54 29.84 -51.85
N ASP A 86 32.30 30.06 -52.26
CA ASP A 86 31.63 29.48 -53.46
C ASP A 86 31.74 27.95 -53.55
N ARG A 87 31.91 27.26 -52.40
CA ARG A 87 31.96 25.80 -52.29
C ARG A 87 30.57 25.27 -52.02
N GLY A 88 29.95 24.70 -53.05
CA GLY A 88 28.55 24.28 -53.04
C GLY A 88 28.12 23.39 -51.85
N VAL A 89 27.06 23.85 -51.18
CA VAL A 89 26.12 23.12 -50.31
C VAL A 89 26.72 22.31 -49.13
N GLY A 90 26.71 22.95 -47.95
CA GLY A 90 26.92 22.31 -46.64
C GLY A 90 25.64 22.19 -45.80
N LEU A 91 24.79 21.20 -46.11
CA LEU A 91 23.78 20.60 -45.20
C LEU A 91 22.86 21.55 -44.38
N LEU A 92 21.63 21.76 -44.87
CA LEU A 92 20.56 22.51 -44.19
C LEU A 92 19.69 21.79 -43.10
N PRO A 93 19.88 20.51 -42.68
CA PRO A 93 18.92 19.86 -41.77
C PRO A 93 19.13 20.16 -40.28
N ALA A 94 20.29 20.69 -39.88
CA ALA A 94 20.63 20.89 -38.47
C ALA A 94 19.89 22.07 -37.82
N THR A 95 19.77 23.20 -38.53
CA THR A 95 19.15 24.43 -38.02
C THR A 95 17.66 24.26 -37.65
N PRO A 96 16.81 23.63 -38.49
CA PRO A 96 15.42 23.34 -38.13
C PRO A 96 15.29 22.39 -36.94
N ALA A 97 16.15 21.37 -36.87
CA ALA A 97 16.16 20.40 -35.77
C ALA A 97 16.57 21.04 -34.43
N ALA A 98 17.59 21.91 -34.45
CA ALA A 98 18.00 22.68 -33.28
C ALA A 98 16.91 23.66 -32.82
N MET A 99 16.21 24.32 -33.75
CA MET A 99 15.12 25.24 -33.42
C MET A 99 13.91 24.50 -32.81
N LEU A 100 13.55 23.32 -33.35
CA LEU A 100 12.57 22.41 -32.75
C LEU A 100 12.99 21.95 -31.33
N LEU A 101 14.25 21.59 -31.14
CA LEU A 101 14.78 21.18 -29.84
C LEU A 101 14.67 22.32 -28.81
N ILE A 102 15.10 23.54 -29.16
CA ILE A 102 15.01 24.71 -28.28
C ILE A 102 13.55 25.00 -27.89
N LEU A 103 12.61 24.93 -28.85
CA LEU A 103 11.17 25.11 -28.59
C LEU A 103 10.62 24.01 -27.65
N CYS A 104 11.01 22.75 -27.84
CA CYS A 104 10.64 21.65 -26.94
C CYS A 104 11.20 21.83 -25.53
N LEU A 105 12.47 22.22 -25.39
CA LEU A 105 13.13 22.44 -24.09
C LEU A 105 12.45 23.56 -23.29
N LEU A 106 12.17 24.70 -23.94
CA LEU A 106 11.44 25.83 -23.34
C LEU A 106 9.99 25.43 -22.95
N TRP A 107 9.34 24.57 -23.74
CA TRP A 107 8.01 24.05 -23.42
C TRP A 107 8.02 23.09 -22.21
N PHE A 108 9.02 22.21 -22.10
CA PHE A 108 9.15 21.31 -20.95
C PHE A 108 9.53 22.05 -19.66
N GLU A 109 10.35 23.09 -19.73
CA GLU A 109 10.69 23.95 -18.60
C GLU A 109 9.45 24.68 -18.06
N ARG A 110 8.67 25.32 -18.94
CA ARG A 110 7.42 26.02 -18.57
C ARG A 110 6.39 25.12 -17.87
N ASN A 111 6.48 23.81 -18.09
CA ASN A 111 5.62 22.78 -17.49
C ASN A 111 6.28 22.00 -16.33
N GLY A 112 7.47 22.39 -15.87
CA GLY A 112 8.15 21.77 -14.72
C GLY A 112 8.69 20.35 -14.95
N ARG A 113 8.80 19.88 -16.21
CA ARG A 113 9.12 18.49 -16.55
C ARG A 113 10.61 18.27 -16.86
N THR A 114 11.47 18.58 -15.89
CA THR A 114 12.95 18.50 -16.03
C THR A 114 13.49 17.12 -16.48
N HIS A 115 12.79 16.02 -16.19
CA HIS A 115 13.21 14.68 -16.63
C HIS A 115 13.10 14.48 -18.15
N ALA A 116 12.19 15.18 -18.85
CA ALA A 116 12.06 15.07 -20.30
C ALA A 116 13.24 15.74 -21.03
N ILE A 117 13.73 16.84 -20.47
CA ILE A 117 14.90 17.60 -20.94
C ILE A 117 16.13 16.70 -21.01
N SER A 118 16.52 16.05 -19.89
CA SER A 118 17.70 15.17 -19.85
C SER A 118 17.58 13.93 -20.74
N VAL A 119 16.35 13.47 -21.04
CA VAL A 119 16.15 12.36 -21.98
C VAL A 119 16.30 12.82 -23.43
N MET A 120 15.80 14.01 -23.79
CA MET A 120 16.05 14.59 -25.12
C MET A 120 17.54 14.87 -25.35
N LEU A 121 18.24 15.42 -24.35
CA LEU A 121 19.68 15.71 -24.46
C LEU A 121 20.51 14.42 -24.63
N LEU A 122 20.23 13.37 -23.85
CA LEU A 122 20.86 12.04 -24.03
C LEU A 122 20.58 11.38 -25.39
N ILE A 123 19.53 11.77 -26.10
CA ILE A 123 19.26 11.31 -27.48
C ILE A 123 19.95 12.22 -28.50
N TYR A 124 19.95 13.53 -28.28
CA TYR A 124 20.47 14.54 -29.20
C TYR A 124 22.01 14.58 -29.25
N TRP A 125 22.69 14.53 -28.10
CA TRP A 125 24.15 14.59 -28.04
C TRP A 125 24.86 13.48 -28.82
N PRO A 126 24.43 12.19 -28.80
CA PRO A 126 24.97 11.16 -29.69
C PRO A 126 24.91 11.52 -31.18
N PHE A 127 23.79 12.06 -31.66
CA PHE A 127 23.66 12.45 -33.08
C PHE A 127 24.59 13.60 -33.45
N LEU A 128 24.76 14.59 -32.56
CA LEU A 128 25.75 15.67 -32.76
C LEU A 128 27.19 15.14 -32.81
N VAL A 129 27.57 14.28 -31.87
CA VAL A 129 28.91 13.67 -31.84
C VAL A 129 29.19 12.88 -33.12
N VAL A 130 28.23 12.06 -33.58
CA VAL A 130 28.36 11.32 -34.85
C VAL A 130 28.48 12.27 -36.05
N PHE A 131 27.70 13.36 -36.08
CA PHE A 131 27.74 14.34 -37.16
C PHE A 131 29.11 15.05 -37.26
N GLU A 132 29.65 15.52 -36.13
CA GLU A 132 30.97 16.16 -36.10
C GLU A 132 32.10 15.16 -36.42
N ILE A 133 32.01 13.89 -36.01
CA ILE A 133 32.95 12.85 -36.43
C ILE A 133 32.95 12.66 -37.96
N ILE A 134 31.77 12.59 -38.60
CA ILE A 134 31.65 12.49 -40.07
C ILE A 134 32.29 13.71 -40.76
N LYS A 135 32.11 14.91 -40.18
CA LYS A 135 32.69 16.16 -40.67
C LYS A 135 34.21 16.19 -40.53
N VAL A 136 34.77 15.80 -39.37
CA VAL A 136 36.21 15.61 -39.11
C VAL A 136 36.83 14.70 -40.16
N LEU A 137 36.25 13.51 -40.39
CA LEU A 137 36.72 12.55 -41.38
C LEU A 137 36.71 13.12 -42.80
N ARG A 138 35.66 13.86 -43.17
CA ARG A 138 35.53 14.46 -44.50
C ARG A 138 36.50 15.61 -44.74
N VAL A 139 36.77 16.44 -43.72
CA VAL A 139 37.80 17.49 -43.78
C VAL A 139 39.20 16.88 -43.87
N HIS A 140 39.46 15.79 -43.15
CA HIS A 140 40.73 15.06 -43.22
C HIS A 140 41.00 14.49 -44.63
N MET A 141 40.01 13.85 -45.26
CA MET A 141 40.14 13.39 -46.67
C MET A 141 40.36 14.54 -47.66
N LEU A 142 39.78 15.72 -47.43
CA LEU A 142 39.97 16.89 -48.30
C LEU A 142 41.38 17.49 -48.16
N LEU A 143 41.97 17.42 -46.96
CA LEU A 143 43.37 17.82 -46.70
C LEU A 143 44.38 16.95 -47.47
N GLU A 144 44.12 15.65 -47.61
CA GLU A 144 44.98 14.74 -48.39
C GLU A 144 44.88 14.98 -49.91
N LEU A 145 43.70 15.36 -50.42
CA LEU A 145 43.44 15.51 -51.86
C LEU A 145 43.82 16.89 -52.43
N SER A 146 43.89 17.95 -51.61
CA SER A 146 44.31 19.27 -52.08
C SER A 146 44.87 20.15 -50.94
N PRO A 147 46.21 20.21 -50.75
CA PRO A 147 46.84 21.02 -49.70
C PRO A 147 46.92 22.51 -50.10
N ALA A 148 45.77 23.14 -50.34
CA ALA A 148 45.68 24.56 -50.67
C ALA A 148 46.06 25.42 -49.44
N LYS A 149 47.25 26.03 -49.47
CA LYS A 149 47.80 26.85 -48.37
C LYS A 149 47.27 28.28 -48.32
N ASP A 150 46.70 28.79 -49.40
CA ASP A 150 46.38 30.23 -49.55
C ASP A 150 44.93 30.57 -49.19
N THR A 151 44.47 30.09 -48.03
CA THR A 151 43.25 30.57 -47.39
C THR A 151 43.57 31.09 -45.99
N PRO A 152 42.96 32.20 -45.53
CA PRO A 152 43.29 32.86 -44.25
C PRO A 152 42.91 32.05 -42.99
N PHE A 153 42.51 30.78 -43.14
CA PHE A 153 42.28 29.84 -42.05
C PHE A 153 42.49 28.42 -42.60
N PRO A 154 43.66 27.79 -42.38
CA PRO A 154 43.98 26.50 -42.97
C PRO A 154 43.10 25.38 -42.42
N ALA A 155 42.85 24.35 -43.23
CA ALA A 155 41.94 23.26 -42.86
C ALA A 155 42.47 22.38 -41.69
N SER A 156 43.75 22.50 -41.32
CA SER A 156 44.32 21.95 -40.08
C SER A 156 43.64 22.48 -38.82
N ASP A 157 43.27 23.76 -38.84
CA ASP A 157 42.77 24.46 -37.67
C ASP A 157 41.30 24.10 -37.48
N GLN A 158 40.55 24.03 -38.59
CA GLN A 158 39.18 23.52 -38.63
C GLN A 158 39.09 22.03 -38.23
N LEU A 159 40.09 21.21 -38.56
CA LEU A 159 40.17 19.83 -38.06
C LEU A 159 40.35 19.79 -36.54
N THR A 160 41.22 20.66 -36.01
CA THR A 160 41.51 20.77 -34.58
C THR A 160 40.29 21.25 -33.79
N ASP A 161 39.59 22.29 -34.26
CA ASP A 161 38.38 22.83 -33.64
C ASP A 161 37.27 21.77 -33.53
N ASN A 162 37.00 21.03 -34.62
CA ASN A 162 35.96 19.99 -34.64
C ASN A 162 36.31 18.79 -33.73
N ILE A 163 37.58 18.42 -33.59
CA ILE A 163 38.04 17.39 -32.64
C ILE A 163 37.80 17.86 -31.19
N VAL A 164 38.14 19.10 -30.86
CA VAL A 164 37.93 19.67 -29.52
C VAL A 164 36.43 19.72 -29.17
N MET A 165 35.58 20.14 -30.11
CA MET A 165 34.12 20.15 -29.94
C MET A 165 33.56 18.74 -29.71
N THR A 166 34.03 17.75 -30.47
CA THR A 166 33.63 16.34 -30.31
C THR A 166 33.96 15.82 -28.90
N GLY A 167 35.16 16.14 -28.39
CA GLY A 167 35.57 15.79 -27.02
C GLY A 167 34.73 16.46 -25.94
N LEU A 168 34.38 17.74 -26.13
CA LEU A 168 33.55 18.50 -25.20
C LEU A 168 32.14 17.92 -25.07
N PHE A 169 31.52 17.56 -26.21
CA PHE A 169 30.18 16.94 -26.24
C PHE A 169 30.16 15.53 -25.62
N ALA A 170 31.21 14.73 -25.84
CA ALA A 170 31.35 13.42 -25.18
C ALA A 170 31.44 13.55 -23.65
N LEU A 171 32.13 14.59 -23.15
CA LEU A 171 32.28 14.84 -21.72
C LEU A 171 30.96 15.31 -21.06
N LEU A 172 30.16 16.14 -21.75
CA LEU A 172 28.81 16.52 -21.31
C LEU A 172 27.87 15.31 -21.24
N MET A 173 27.88 14.44 -22.25
CA MET A 173 27.17 13.16 -22.24
C MET A 173 27.53 12.27 -21.04
N GLY A 174 28.83 12.16 -20.73
CA GLY A 174 29.30 11.42 -19.55
C GLY A 174 28.73 11.98 -18.24
N PHE A 175 28.64 13.31 -18.12
CA PHE A 175 28.07 13.97 -16.94
C PHE A 175 26.55 13.78 -16.81
N GLU A 176 25.80 13.84 -17.91
CA GLU A 176 24.35 13.54 -17.89
C GLU A 176 24.09 12.07 -17.51
N ALA A 177 24.80 11.13 -18.15
CA ALA A 177 24.69 9.70 -17.85
C ALA A 177 25.03 9.42 -16.37
N TYR A 178 26.13 9.98 -15.86
CA TYR A 178 26.51 9.88 -14.45
C TYR A 178 25.43 10.46 -13.51
N SER A 179 24.88 11.64 -13.85
CA SER A 179 23.83 12.28 -13.05
C SER A 179 22.54 11.46 -13.01
N LEU A 180 22.14 10.87 -14.13
CA LEU A 180 20.96 10.00 -14.22
C LEU A 180 21.18 8.65 -13.51
N ILE A 181 22.38 8.08 -13.59
CA ILE A 181 22.78 6.87 -12.86
C ILE A 181 22.80 7.16 -11.34
N ARG A 182 23.40 8.27 -10.90
CA ARG A 182 23.44 8.71 -9.50
C ARG A 182 22.03 8.96 -8.95
N ALA A 183 21.17 9.64 -9.71
CA ALA A 183 19.77 9.85 -9.34
C ALA A 183 18.98 8.52 -9.25
N ARG A 184 19.24 7.57 -10.16
CA ARG A 184 18.65 6.22 -10.09
C ARG A 184 19.19 5.41 -8.89
N ARG A 185 20.47 5.55 -8.53
CA ARG A 185 21.09 4.89 -7.36
C ARG A 185 20.52 5.44 -6.05
N LEU A 186 20.42 6.76 -5.91
CA LEU A 186 19.79 7.45 -4.78
C LEU A 186 18.28 7.18 -4.66
N ARG A 187 17.59 6.88 -5.76
CA ARG A 187 16.19 6.40 -5.74
C ARG A 187 16.03 4.92 -5.41
N ARG A 188 17.10 4.11 -5.57
CA ARG A 188 17.11 2.66 -5.29
C ARG A 188 17.55 2.33 -3.86
N GLN A 189 18.31 3.20 -3.21
CA GLN A 189 18.50 3.12 -1.76
C GLN A 189 17.13 3.34 -1.10
N ALA A 190 16.66 2.35 -0.35
CA ALA A 190 15.30 2.35 0.18
C ALA A 190 15.15 3.46 1.22
N ARG A 191 14.56 4.61 0.83
CA ARG A 191 13.95 5.53 1.78
C ARG A 191 12.90 4.74 2.54
N SER A 192 13.18 4.48 3.81
CA SER A 192 12.42 3.64 4.73
C SER A 192 10.93 3.98 4.71
N GLY A 193 10.12 2.97 5.01
CA GLY A 193 8.72 3.14 5.26
C GLY A 193 8.47 3.61 6.69
N GLY A 194 8.98 4.79 7.06
CA GLY A 194 8.92 5.38 8.42
C GLY A 194 7.54 5.52 9.06
N GLN A 195 6.47 5.02 8.42
CA GLN A 195 5.12 5.04 8.97
C GLN A 195 4.96 4.14 10.19
N LEU A 196 5.71 3.04 10.28
CA LEU A 196 5.61 2.11 11.41
C LEU A 196 6.23 2.75 12.65
N GLY A 197 7.43 3.33 12.50
CA GLY A 197 8.06 4.18 13.50
C GLY A 197 7.22 5.40 13.85
N ARG A 198 6.49 6.02 12.90
CA ARG A 198 5.56 7.12 13.19
C ARG A 198 4.41 6.69 14.11
N MET A 199 3.75 5.57 13.82
CA MET A 199 2.64 5.08 14.63
C MET A 199 3.14 4.56 15.99
N LEU A 200 4.32 3.93 16.04
CA LEU A 200 5.01 3.56 17.28
C LEU A 200 5.33 4.79 18.13
N ALA A 201 5.91 5.83 17.53
CA ALA A 201 6.29 7.08 18.18
C ALA A 201 5.05 7.87 18.69
N ALA A 202 3.93 7.83 17.96
CA ALA A 202 2.67 8.38 18.44
C ALA A 202 2.14 7.64 19.69
N SER A 203 2.16 6.30 19.70
CA SER A 203 1.80 5.51 20.88
C SER A 203 2.77 5.72 22.06
N ALA A 204 4.06 5.89 21.79
CA ALA A 204 5.08 6.17 22.80
C ALA A 204 4.84 7.52 23.50
N SER A 205 4.44 8.54 22.73
CA SER A 205 4.09 9.87 23.25
C SER A 205 2.94 9.81 24.28
N LEU A 206 1.90 9.00 24.03
CA LEU A 206 0.78 8.80 24.96
C LEU A 206 1.20 8.15 26.30
N LEU A 207 2.28 7.37 26.30
CA LEU A 207 2.87 6.73 27.49
C LEU A 207 4.04 7.54 28.08
N ASN A 208 4.32 8.75 27.58
CA ASN A 208 5.48 9.57 27.95
C ASN A 208 6.84 8.85 27.77
N ILE A 209 6.91 7.93 26.81
CA ILE A 209 8.14 7.21 26.44
C ILE A 209 8.96 8.09 25.49
N LYS A 210 10.22 8.34 25.84
CA LYS A 210 11.16 9.09 24.98
C LYS A 210 11.61 8.21 23.82
N VAL A 211 11.57 8.74 22.59
CA VAL A 211 11.97 8.01 21.38
C VAL A 211 13.04 8.80 20.62
N VAL A 212 14.16 8.14 20.32
CA VAL A 212 15.22 8.66 19.43
C VAL A 212 15.17 7.86 18.12
N ILE A 213 15.16 8.56 16.99
CA ILE A 213 14.93 7.95 15.67
C ILE A 213 16.18 8.06 14.80
N LEU A 214 16.69 6.93 14.31
CA LEU A 214 17.65 6.85 13.21
C LEU A 214 16.91 6.67 11.88
N ASP A 215 16.99 7.67 11.00
CA ASP A 215 16.46 7.59 9.63
C ASP A 215 17.15 8.63 8.73
N VAL A 216 17.06 8.48 7.41
CA VAL A 216 17.68 9.40 6.44
C VAL A 216 16.82 10.64 6.23
N GLY A 217 17.42 11.80 6.46
CA GLY A 217 16.80 13.12 6.37
C GLY A 217 16.19 13.60 7.68
N THR A 218 15.99 14.91 7.78
CA THR A 218 15.45 15.58 8.97
C THR A 218 13.94 15.40 9.14
N ALA A 219 13.19 15.22 8.03
CA ALA A 219 11.74 15.16 7.99
C ALA A 219 11.16 13.76 7.68
N GLY A 220 11.88 12.69 8.06
CA GLY A 220 11.37 11.30 7.93
C GLY A 220 10.03 11.12 8.68
N PRO A 221 9.07 10.30 8.19
CA PRO A 221 7.72 10.19 8.73
C PRO A 221 7.59 10.05 10.25
N ALA A 222 8.51 9.33 10.89
CA ALA A 222 8.54 9.15 12.34
C ALA A 222 9.07 10.39 13.10
N LYS A 223 10.10 11.07 12.56
CA LYS A 223 10.69 12.29 13.14
C LYS A 223 9.70 13.47 13.21
N GLN A 224 8.62 13.41 12.43
CA GLN A 224 7.59 14.45 12.37
C GLN A 224 6.60 14.46 13.56
N VAL A 225 6.54 13.41 14.39
CA VAL A 225 5.52 13.28 15.46
C VAL A 225 6.10 13.23 16.88
N VAL A 226 7.42 13.20 17.02
CA VAL A 226 8.11 13.29 18.32
C VAL A 226 9.20 14.34 18.23
N PHE A 227 9.17 15.29 19.17
CA PHE A 227 10.18 16.34 19.29
C PHE A 227 11.33 15.89 20.20
N PRO A 228 12.60 16.22 19.90
CA PRO A 228 13.73 15.93 20.78
C PRO A 228 13.60 16.63 22.14
N VAL A 229 13.46 15.85 23.22
CA VAL A 229 13.21 16.40 24.57
C VAL A 229 14.44 17.06 25.20
N SER A 230 15.62 16.85 24.64
CA SER A 230 16.91 17.44 25.04
C SER A 230 17.93 17.30 23.90
N PRO A 231 19.06 18.05 23.91
CA PRO A 231 20.13 17.91 22.93
C PRO A 231 20.67 16.48 22.80
N ASP A 232 20.76 15.75 23.92
CA ASP A 232 21.29 14.38 23.96
C ASP A 232 20.34 13.36 23.32
N HIS A 233 19.03 13.66 23.29
CA HIS A 233 17.98 12.82 22.70
C HIS A 233 17.60 13.29 21.28
N THR A 234 18.53 13.94 20.58
CA THR A 234 18.38 14.34 19.18
C THR A 234 18.32 13.13 18.25
N HIS A 235 17.32 13.14 17.35
CA HIS A 235 17.18 12.18 16.26
C HIS A 235 18.42 12.16 15.37
N ILE A 236 18.80 10.99 14.90
CA ILE A 236 20.03 10.77 14.14
C ILE A 236 19.71 10.78 12.65
N ASP A 237 20.43 11.60 11.89
CA ASP A 237 20.45 11.52 10.44
C ASP A 237 21.49 10.50 9.98
N GLY A 238 21.05 9.47 9.28
CA GLY A 238 21.89 8.35 8.86
C GLY A 238 21.12 7.16 8.30
N SER A 239 21.85 6.27 7.65
CA SER A 239 21.30 4.99 7.17
C SER A 239 21.19 3.99 8.32
N PHE A 240 20.09 3.23 8.37
CA PHE A 240 19.96 2.05 9.25
C PHE A 240 20.83 0.85 8.79
N ALA A 241 21.56 0.99 7.69
CA ALA A 241 22.58 0.05 7.22
C ALA A 241 24.02 0.60 7.41
N ASP A 242 24.19 1.62 8.25
CA ASP A 242 25.49 2.18 8.63
C ASP A 242 25.78 1.79 10.10
N PRO A 243 26.74 0.88 10.36
CA PRO A 243 27.06 0.42 11.71
C PRO A 243 27.49 1.55 12.67
N ASP A 244 28.11 2.62 12.17
CA ASP A 244 28.53 3.74 13.00
C ASP A 244 27.30 4.51 13.50
N LYS A 245 26.28 4.64 12.64
CA LYS A 245 25.00 5.27 13.00
C LYS A 245 24.13 4.41 13.92
N ILE A 246 24.18 3.09 13.78
CA ILE A 246 23.54 2.18 14.75
C ILE A 246 24.25 2.29 16.11
N ARG A 247 25.59 2.39 16.16
CA ARG A 247 26.34 2.64 17.41
C ARG A 247 26.01 4.00 18.04
N GLU A 248 25.87 5.05 17.22
CA GLU A 248 25.42 6.37 17.70
C GLU A 248 24.04 6.28 18.36
N LEU A 249 23.07 5.58 17.75
CA LEU A 249 21.74 5.36 18.34
C LEU A 249 21.83 4.56 19.64
N ALA A 250 22.55 3.44 19.62
CA ALA A 250 22.74 2.54 20.76
C ALA A 250 23.32 3.24 22.00
N SER A 251 24.15 4.28 21.81
CA SER A 251 24.70 5.08 22.92
C SER A 251 23.69 6.00 23.62
N LYS A 252 22.54 6.28 23.00
CA LYS A 252 21.52 7.24 23.46
C LYS A 252 20.26 6.59 24.05
N VAL A 253 20.13 5.26 23.99
CA VAL A 253 18.90 4.55 24.36
C VAL A 253 19.19 3.33 25.24
N ASP A 254 18.23 2.97 26.09
CA ASP A 254 18.33 1.76 26.93
C ASP A 254 17.63 0.54 26.27
N VAL A 255 16.69 0.79 25.35
CA VAL A 255 16.03 -0.23 24.52
C VAL A 255 16.03 0.22 23.06
N LEU A 256 16.45 -0.67 22.15
CA LEU A 256 16.46 -0.46 20.70
C LEU A 256 15.51 -1.44 20.02
N THR A 257 14.64 -0.91 19.17
CA THR A 257 13.74 -1.68 18.29
C THR A 257 13.88 -1.24 16.83
N VAL A 258 13.40 -2.07 15.90
CA VAL A 258 13.55 -1.86 14.45
C VAL A 258 12.19 -1.88 13.75
N GLU A 259 11.96 -0.93 12.84
CA GLU A 259 10.74 -0.88 12.03
C GLU A 259 10.86 -1.60 10.68
N ILE A 260 12.05 -2.10 10.32
CA ILE A 260 12.34 -2.72 9.03
C ILE A 260 13.30 -3.89 9.20
N GLU A 261 13.06 -4.97 8.48
CA GLU A 261 13.86 -6.19 8.53
C GLU A 261 15.23 -6.03 7.85
N HIS A 262 15.47 -4.96 7.10
CA HIS A 262 16.69 -4.75 6.30
C HIS A 262 17.79 -3.96 7.03
N VAL A 263 17.75 -3.94 8.36
CA VAL A 263 18.82 -3.42 9.24
C VAL A 263 20.06 -4.31 9.20
N ASP A 264 21.24 -3.75 9.48
CA ASP A 264 22.45 -4.56 9.69
C ASP A 264 22.34 -5.36 11.00
N ALA A 265 21.99 -6.64 10.87
CA ALA A 265 21.78 -7.53 12.01
C ALA A 265 23.08 -8.01 12.64
N ASP A 266 24.22 -7.96 11.93
CA ASP A 266 25.54 -8.28 12.49
C ASP A 266 26.08 -7.10 13.31
N ALA A 267 25.84 -5.86 12.87
CA ALA A 267 26.12 -4.67 13.66
C ALA A 267 25.29 -4.66 14.96
N LEU A 268 23.99 -4.96 14.90
CA LEU A 268 23.14 -5.06 16.10
C LEU A 268 23.63 -6.14 17.07
N ASP A 269 24.01 -7.32 16.57
CA ASP A 269 24.53 -8.44 17.36
C ASP A 269 25.87 -8.06 18.03
N ALA A 270 26.81 -7.47 17.29
CA ALA A 270 28.07 -6.97 17.83
C ALA A 270 27.87 -5.89 18.92
N ILE A 271 26.89 -4.99 18.73
CA ILE A 271 26.55 -3.94 19.70
C ILE A 271 25.94 -4.52 20.97
N GLY A 272 25.03 -5.49 20.86
CA GLY A 272 24.45 -6.19 22.01
C GLY A 272 25.51 -6.92 22.82
N ASN A 273 26.38 -7.69 22.14
CA ASN A 273 27.47 -8.44 22.77
C ASN A 273 28.57 -7.56 23.39
N ALA A 274 28.72 -6.31 22.96
CA ALA A 274 29.66 -5.35 23.54
C ALA A 274 29.10 -4.59 24.76
N ASN A 275 27.78 -4.37 24.83
CA ASN A 275 27.12 -3.54 25.85
C ASN A 275 26.41 -4.37 26.94
N GLN A 276 27.03 -5.48 27.37
CA GLN A 276 26.46 -6.65 28.10
C GLN A 276 25.57 -6.43 29.34
N SER A 277 25.30 -5.20 29.77
CA SER A 277 24.39 -4.89 30.88
C SER A 277 23.49 -3.67 30.68
N ARG A 278 23.58 -2.91 29.58
CA ARG A 278 22.87 -1.62 29.43
C ARG A 278 21.80 -1.59 28.34
N LEU A 279 22.05 -2.19 27.17
CA LEU A 279 21.17 -2.04 26.00
C LEU A 279 20.39 -3.33 25.71
N GLN A 280 19.06 -3.24 25.67
CA GLN A 280 18.19 -4.32 25.20
C GLN A 280 17.85 -4.13 23.72
N ILE A 281 17.90 -5.21 22.91
CA ILE A 281 17.58 -5.18 21.47
C ILE A 281 16.43 -6.13 21.18
N HIS A 282 15.33 -5.59 20.64
CA HIS A 282 14.07 -6.31 20.43
C HIS A 282 13.46 -6.01 19.04
N PRO A 283 13.12 -7.02 18.22
CA PRO A 283 13.41 -8.46 18.38
C PRO A 283 14.91 -8.74 18.48
N HIS A 284 15.28 -9.93 18.97
CA HIS A 284 16.70 -10.27 19.14
C HIS A 284 17.42 -10.34 17.77
N PRO A 285 18.69 -9.92 17.64
CA PRO A 285 19.42 -9.93 16.36
C PRO A 285 19.41 -11.29 15.63
N SER A 286 19.46 -12.42 16.37
CA SER A 286 19.33 -13.76 15.77
C SER A 286 17.98 -13.98 15.07
N THR A 287 16.89 -13.42 15.62
CA THR A 287 15.56 -13.46 14.99
C THR A 287 15.54 -12.62 13.72
N ILE A 288 16.18 -11.44 13.72
CA ILE A 288 16.31 -10.62 12.50
C ILE A 288 17.06 -11.42 11.42
N LYS A 289 18.19 -12.06 11.76
CA LYS A 289 18.98 -12.92 10.86
C LYS A 289 18.19 -14.11 10.28
N ILE A 290 17.31 -14.72 11.07
CA ILE A 290 16.43 -15.81 10.61
C ILE A 290 15.36 -15.29 9.64
N ILE A 291 14.75 -14.14 9.93
CA ILE A 291 13.66 -13.58 9.11
C ILE A 291 14.17 -12.97 7.80
N GLN A 292 15.38 -12.38 7.80
CA GLN A 292 16.01 -11.80 6.61
C GLN A 292 16.22 -12.81 5.47
N ASP A 293 16.43 -14.08 5.81
CA ASP A 293 16.57 -15.19 4.86
C ASP A 293 15.31 -16.08 4.91
N LYS A 294 14.44 -15.89 3.92
CA LYS A 294 13.14 -16.56 3.83
C LYS A 294 13.26 -18.09 3.77
N LEU A 295 14.38 -18.64 3.27
CA LEU A 295 14.63 -20.08 3.33
C LEU A 295 14.89 -20.53 4.78
N ARG A 296 15.77 -19.85 5.51
CA ARG A 296 16.05 -20.14 6.94
C ARG A 296 14.81 -20.01 7.80
N GLN A 297 13.93 -19.05 7.50
CA GLN A 297 12.63 -18.94 8.15
C GLN A 297 11.79 -20.21 7.93
N LYS A 298 11.70 -20.72 6.69
CA LYS A 298 10.97 -21.97 6.37
C LYS A 298 11.59 -23.21 7.01
N GLU A 299 12.92 -23.32 6.99
CA GLU A 299 13.68 -24.40 7.65
C GLU A 299 13.42 -24.43 9.16
N MET A 300 13.44 -23.28 9.83
CA MET A 300 13.11 -23.16 11.25
C MET A 300 11.66 -23.58 11.54
N LEU A 301 10.70 -23.08 10.76
CA LEU A 301 9.29 -23.45 10.92
C LEU A 301 9.07 -24.96 10.71
N GLN A 302 9.69 -25.55 9.69
CA GLN A 302 9.63 -26.98 9.41
C GLN A 302 10.29 -27.82 10.52
N PHE A 303 11.44 -27.39 11.04
CA PHE A 303 12.12 -28.05 12.17
C PHE A 303 11.24 -28.11 13.42
N HIS A 304 10.51 -27.02 13.71
CA HIS A 304 9.52 -26.97 14.80
C HIS A 304 8.16 -27.62 14.45
N LYS A 305 8.07 -28.35 13.32
CA LYS A 305 6.86 -29.05 12.83
C LYS A 305 5.66 -28.12 12.63
N LEU A 306 5.91 -26.84 12.33
CA LEU A 306 4.87 -25.88 12.00
C LEU A 306 4.47 -26.02 10.53
N PRO A 307 3.18 -25.87 10.20
CA PRO A 307 2.70 -26.10 8.85
C PRO A 307 3.21 -25.00 7.91
N VAL A 308 3.89 -25.38 6.83
CA VAL A 308 4.40 -24.50 5.78
C VAL A 308 4.18 -25.15 4.41
N ALA A 309 4.05 -24.34 3.37
CA ALA A 309 4.04 -24.84 1.99
C ALA A 309 5.34 -25.64 1.69
N PRO A 310 5.28 -26.78 0.99
CA PRO A 310 6.45 -27.53 0.57
C PRO A 310 7.45 -26.65 -0.20
N PHE A 311 8.72 -26.71 0.17
CA PHE A 311 9.78 -25.85 -0.35
C PHE A 311 11.09 -26.61 -0.58
N LEU A 312 11.93 -26.08 -1.45
CA LEU A 312 13.28 -26.61 -1.75
C LEU A 312 14.26 -25.44 -1.95
N GLN A 313 15.49 -25.59 -1.48
CA GLN A 313 16.61 -24.76 -1.95
C GLN A 313 16.88 -25.08 -3.42
N VAL A 314 17.17 -24.06 -4.23
CA VAL A 314 17.64 -24.22 -5.61
C VAL A 314 18.80 -23.28 -5.88
N ASP A 315 19.68 -23.68 -6.79
CA ASP A 315 20.63 -22.75 -7.40
C ASP A 315 19.92 -21.92 -8.47
N SER A 316 20.50 -20.77 -8.82
CA SER A 316 19.95 -19.84 -9.82
C SER A 316 20.20 -20.32 -11.27
N THR A 317 19.99 -21.62 -11.52
CA THR A 317 20.23 -22.33 -12.78
C THR A 317 18.94 -22.97 -13.30
N PRO A 318 18.72 -23.05 -14.63
CA PRO A 318 17.51 -23.67 -15.17
C PRO A 318 17.32 -25.12 -14.72
N GLU A 319 18.40 -25.89 -14.66
CA GLU A 319 18.42 -27.30 -14.29
C GLU A 319 17.99 -27.50 -12.83
N SER A 320 18.44 -26.65 -11.90
CA SER A 320 18.04 -26.75 -10.50
C SER A 320 16.55 -26.45 -10.29
N ILE A 321 15.99 -25.48 -11.03
CA ILE A 321 14.56 -25.16 -10.98
C ILE A 321 13.74 -26.28 -11.64
N GLN A 322 14.21 -26.83 -12.76
CA GLN A 322 13.55 -27.94 -13.45
C GLN A 322 13.54 -29.23 -12.61
N ASN A 323 14.62 -29.53 -11.88
CA ASN A 323 14.65 -30.64 -10.93
C ASN A 323 13.62 -30.44 -9.80
N ALA A 324 13.46 -29.21 -9.30
CA ALA A 324 12.46 -28.92 -8.27
C ALA A 324 11.01 -29.06 -8.78
N ILE A 325 10.74 -28.79 -10.07
CA ILE A 325 9.45 -29.09 -10.72
C ILE A 325 9.15 -30.60 -10.65
N GLY A 326 10.17 -31.45 -10.86
CA GLY A 326 10.01 -32.91 -10.76
C GLY A 326 9.60 -33.41 -9.37
N ILE A 327 9.86 -32.64 -8.31
CA ILE A 327 9.55 -33.01 -6.92
C ILE A 327 8.26 -32.36 -6.43
N LEU A 328 8.07 -31.06 -6.70
CA LEU A 328 6.97 -30.25 -6.14
C LEU A 328 5.76 -30.13 -7.09
N GLY A 329 5.97 -30.37 -8.39
CA GLY A 329 5.01 -30.11 -9.47
C GLY A 329 4.96 -28.64 -9.89
N LEU A 330 4.11 -28.34 -10.88
CA LEU A 330 3.75 -26.97 -11.27
C LEU A 330 2.35 -26.60 -10.74
N PRO A 331 2.07 -25.32 -10.46
CA PRO A 331 2.98 -24.17 -10.55
C PRO A 331 3.97 -24.10 -9.37
N LEU A 332 5.07 -23.37 -9.57
CA LEU A 332 6.03 -23.01 -8.53
C LEU A 332 6.06 -21.50 -8.29
N MET A 333 6.35 -21.13 -7.05
CA MET A 333 6.76 -19.78 -6.66
C MET A 333 8.27 -19.79 -6.42
N VAL A 334 9.04 -19.17 -7.33
CA VAL A 334 10.48 -18.96 -7.17
C VAL A 334 10.69 -17.66 -6.40
N LYS A 335 11.42 -17.70 -5.29
CA LYS A 335 11.65 -16.54 -4.43
C LYS A 335 13.14 -16.30 -4.19
N SER A 336 13.55 -15.03 -4.18
CA SER A 336 14.83 -14.58 -3.64
C SER A 336 14.82 -14.76 -2.13
N ARG A 337 15.87 -15.37 -1.58
CA ARG A 337 16.00 -15.63 -0.14
C ARG A 337 15.99 -14.36 0.69
N THR A 338 16.62 -13.30 0.19
CA THR A 338 16.78 -12.02 0.89
C THR A 338 16.22 -10.84 0.10
N LEU A 339 15.90 -9.74 0.78
CA LEU A 339 15.44 -8.46 0.17
C LEU A 339 14.17 -8.60 -0.70
N ALA A 340 13.31 -9.56 -0.37
CA ALA A 340 11.99 -9.74 -0.97
C ALA A 340 10.90 -9.04 -0.11
N TYR A 341 10.04 -8.25 -0.75
CA TYR A 341 8.95 -7.50 -0.10
C TYR A 341 7.94 -6.99 -1.14
N ASP A 342 6.65 -6.87 -0.80
CA ASP A 342 5.59 -6.35 -1.69
C ASP A 342 5.67 -6.96 -3.11
N GLY A 343 5.78 -8.29 -3.20
CA GLY A 343 5.96 -9.08 -4.44
C GLY A 343 7.34 -9.01 -5.11
N ARG A 344 8.21 -8.07 -4.74
CA ARG A 344 9.56 -7.98 -5.31
C ARG A 344 10.40 -9.16 -4.86
N GLY A 345 11.15 -9.75 -5.78
CA GLY A 345 11.94 -10.94 -5.51
C GLY A 345 11.14 -12.24 -5.58
N ASN A 346 9.89 -12.21 -6.06
CA ASN A 346 9.08 -13.40 -6.33
C ASN A 346 8.80 -13.52 -7.84
N TYR A 347 8.75 -14.74 -8.36
CA TYR A 347 8.33 -15.03 -9.73
C TYR A 347 7.53 -16.35 -9.78
N VAL A 348 6.43 -16.38 -10.53
CA VAL A 348 5.55 -17.55 -10.64
C VAL A 348 5.86 -18.32 -11.92
N VAL A 349 6.37 -19.54 -11.79
CA VAL A 349 6.62 -20.45 -12.91
C VAL A 349 5.42 -21.38 -13.07
N ARG A 350 4.67 -21.22 -14.15
CA ARG A 350 3.50 -22.04 -14.51
C ARG A 350 3.83 -23.14 -15.50
N SER A 351 4.91 -22.97 -16.27
CA SER A 351 5.40 -23.90 -17.29
C SER A 351 6.92 -23.82 -17.43
N ILE A 352 7.55 -24.85 -17.98
CA ILE A 352 9.02 -25.02 -18.01
C ILE A 352 9.71 -23.91 -18.84
N ASP A 353 9.04 -23.43 -19.88
CA ASP A 353 9.46 -22.30 -20.73
C ASP A 353 9.60 -20.97 -19.98
N GLN A 354 9.03 -20.83 -18.79
CA GLN A 354 9.12 -19.62 -17.96
C GLN A 354 10.32 -19.61 -17.01
N ILE A 355 11.11 -20.68 -16.95
CA ILE A 355 12.31 -20.76 -16.09
C ILE A 355 13.37 -19.71 -16.45
N PRO A 356 13.71 -19.45 -17.73
CA PRO A 356 14.66 -18.40 -18.10
C PRO A 356 14.19 -17.00 -17.66
N ASP A 357 12.90 -16.70 -17.81
CA ASP A 357 12.31 -15.43 -17.39
C ASP A 357 12.35 -15.26 -15.86
N ALA A 358 12.10 -16.33 -15.11
CA ALA A 358 12.21 -16.32 -13.65
C ALA A 358 13.64 -15.99 -13.19
N ILE A 359 14.65 -16.63 -13.80
CA ILE A 359 16.07 -16.37 -13.49
C ILE A 359 16.46 -14.95 -13.92
N ALA A 360 16.02 -14.48 -15.08
CA ALA A 360 16.30 -13.12 -15.55
C ALA A 360 15.65 -12.04 -14.65
N ALA A 361 14.43 -12.28 -14.16
CA ALA A 361 13.71 -11.36 -13.28
C ALA A 361 14.30 -11.27 -11.86
N LEU A 362 14.79 -12.39 -11.32
CA LEU A 362 15.36 -12.47 -9.97
C LEU A 362 16.87 -12.20 -9.93
N GLY A 363 17.57 -12.45 -11.04
CA GLY A 363 19.02 -12.31 -11.20
C GLY A 363 19.82 -13.32 -10.39
N ASN A 364 21.13 -13.09 -10.27
CA ASN A 364 22.08 -13.95 -9.54
C ASN A 364 21.94 -13.87 -8.00
N ARG A 365 20.73 -13.68 -7.47
CA ARG A 365 20.45 -13.72 -6.04
C ARG A 365 20.32 -15.19 -5.59
N PRO A 366 20.66 -15.52 -4.34
CA PRO A 366 20.32 -16.82 -3.76
C PRO A 366 18.80 -17.04 -3.79
N LEU A 367 18.36 -18.16 -4.35
CA LEU A 367 16.94 -18.50 -4.54
C LEU A 367 16.51 -19.67 -3.65
N TYR A 368 15.20 -19.84 -3.56
CA TYR A 368 14.54 -21.08 -3.18
C TYR A 368 13.18 -21.14 -3.91
N VAL A 369 12.54 -22.29 -3.94
CA VAL A 369 11.20 -22.46 -4.51
C VAL A 369 10.22 -22.97 -3.47
N GLU A 370 8.97 -22.57 -3.62
CA GLU A 370 7.82 -23.13 -2.91
C GLU A 370 6.83 -23.70 -3.94
N LYS A 371 6.12 -24.74 -3.56
CA LYS A 371 4.94 -25.20 -4.30
C LYS A 371 3.88 -24.09 -4.29
N TRP A 372 3.29 -23.79 -5.44
CA TRP A 372 2.16 -22.86 -5.49
C TRP A 372 0.95 -23.49 -4.78
N MET A 373 0.54 -22.90 -3.65
CA MET A 373 -0.60 -23.39 -2.88
C MET A 373 -1.92 -22.79 -3.42
N PRO A 374 -2.90 -23.62 -3.83
CA PRO A 374 -4.24 -23.15 -4.21
C PRO A 374 -5.06 -22.86 -2.95
N PHE A 375 -4.73 -21.78 -2.25
CA PHE A 375 -5.43 -21.37 -1.04
C PHE A 375 -6.79 -20.75 -1.34
N ARG A 376 -7.72 -20.86 -0.40
CA ARG A 376 -9.05 -20.24 -0.44
C ARG A 376 -9.01 -18.78 -0.01
N LYS A 377 -8.23 -18.48 1.03
CA LYS A 377 -8.04 -17.13 1.61
C LYS A 377 -6.61 -16.96 2.09
N GLU A 378 -6.11 -15.74 2.04
CA GLU A 378 -4.97 -15.33 2.85
C GLU A 378 -5.48 -14.74 4.16
N VAL A 379 -4.83 -15.10 5.27
CA VAL A 379 -5.20 -14.66 6.61
C VAL A 379 -3.95 -14.30 7.41
N ALA A 380 -4.08 -13.39 8.36
CA ALA A 380 -2.96 -12.99 9.21
C ALA A 380 -3.35 -12.92 10.70
N VAL A 381 -2.37 -13.13 11.58
CA VAL A 381 -2.50 -12.92 13.03
C VAL A 381 -1.34 -12.05 13.49
N MET A 382 -1.65 -10.98 14.21
CA MET A 382 -0.62 -10.25 14.95
C MET A 382 -0.43 -10.95 16.29
N VAL A 383 0.81 -11.27 16.65
CA VAL A 383 1.17 -11.88 17.93
C VAL A 383 2.11 -10.94 18.65
N VAL A 384 1.79 -10.59 19.90
CA VAL A 384 2.73 -9.92 20.80
C VAL A 384 3.45 -10.98 21.64
N ARG A 385 4.77 -10.85 21.81
CA ARG A 385 5.62 -11.67 22.68
C ARG A 385 6.30 -10.78 23.72
N THR A 386 6.18 -11.09 25.01
CA THR A 386 6.86 -10.35 26.09
C THR A 386 8.35 -10.68 26.16
N ILE A 387 9.10 -9.98 27.01
CA ILE A 387 10.48 -10.34 27.36
C ILE A 387 10.56 -11.77 27.94
N ASP A 388 9.62 -12.14 28.80
CA ASP A 388 9.53 -13.46 29.46
C ASP A 388 9.12 -14.60 28.50
N GLY A 389 8.62 -14.26 27.30
CA GLY A 389 8.22 -15.22 26.28
C GLY A 389 6.75 -15.58 26.25
N ASP A 390 5.92 -14.99 27.12
CA ASP A 390 4.47 -15.05 26.99
C ASP A 390 4.03 -14.46 25.66
N VAL A 391 3.05 -15.10 25.03
CA VAL A 391 2.46 -14.62 23.76
C VAL A 391 0.96 -14.39 23.90
N LYS A 392 0.47 -13.34 23.23
CA LYS A 392 -0.97 -13.11 23.01
C LYS A 392 -1.21 -12.78 21.55
N SER A 393 -2.27 -13.35 21.00
CA SER A 393 -2.68 -13.10 19.61
C SER A 393 -3.91 -12.20 19.50
N TYR A 394 -3.81 -11.25 18.57
CA TYR A 394 -4.94 -10.46 18.08
C TYR A 394 -5.94 -11.35 17.31
N PRO A 395 -7.15 -10.84 17.01
CA PRO A 395 -8.08 -11.47 16.09
C PRO A 395 -7.39 -11.90 14.78
N LEU A 396 -7.74 -13.09 14.30
CA LEU A 396 -7.43 -13.50 12.93
C LEU A 396 -8.12 -12.53 11.96
N VAL A 397 -7.41 -12.13 10.91
CA VAL A 397 -7.95 -11.24 9.86
C VAL A 397 -7.86 -11.90 8.50
N GLU A 398 -8.81 -11.60 7.60
CA GLU A 398 -8.63 -11.84 6.17
C GLU A 398 -7.75 -10.73 5.58
N THR A 399 -6.80 -11.08 4.72
CA THR A 399 -5.98 -10.13 3.98
C THR A 399 -6.19 -10.31 2.48
N ILE A 400 -6.40 -9.22 1.75
CA ILE A 400 -6.54 -9.22 0.30
C ILE A 400 -5.38 -8.44 -0.30
N HIS A 401 -4.63 -9.09 -1.19
CA HIS A 401 -3.49 -8.51 -1.88
C HIS A 401 -3.86 -8.15 -3.34
N LYS A 402 -3.39 -6.98 -3.79
CA LYS A 402 -3.48 -6.50 -5.17
C LYS A 402 -2.09 -6.13 -5.65
N ASP A 403 -1.65 -6.67 -6.78
CA ASP A 403 -0.27 -6.55 -7.27
C ASP A 403 0.79 -6.95 -6.21
N SER A 404 0.49 -7.96 -5.39
CA SER A 404 1.29 -8.38 -4.22
C SER A 404 1.47 -7.33 -3.11
N ILE A 405 0.60 -6.32 -3.04
CA ILE A 405 0.54 -5.31 -1.98
C ILE A 405 -0.77 -5.49 -1.21
N CYS A 406 -0.71 -5.52 0.12
CA CYS A 406 -1.90 -5.62 0.98
C CYS A 406 -2.82 -4.43 0.70
N HIS A 407 -4.02 -4.71 0.19
CA HIS A 407 -5.01 -3.73 -0.23
C HIS A 407 -6.11 -3.56 0.81
N LEU A 408 -6.74 -4.67 1.21
CA LEU A 408 -7.82 -4.71 2.20
C LEU A 408 -7.49 -5.70 3.32
N VAL A 409 -8.02 -5.43 4.51
CA VAL A 409 -8.00 -6.32 5.67
C VAL A 409 -9.40 -6.32 6.27
N PHE A 410 -9.95 -7.48 6.64
CA PHE A 410 -11.24 -7.60 7.34
C PHE A 410 -11.05 -8.33 8.68
N ALA A 411 -11.61 -7.76 9.76
CA ALA A 411 -11.54 -8.35 11.10
C ALA A 411 -12.89 -8.26 11.85
N PRO A 412 -13.27 -9.27 12.64
CA PRO A 412 -12.59 -10.56 12.78
C PRO A 412 -12.86 -11.47 11.56
N PHE A 413 -11.95 -12.40 11.28
CA PHE A 413 -12.19 -13.45 10.30
C PHE A 413 -13.36 -14.35 10.72
N ARG A 414 -14.36 -14.45 9.85
CA ARG A 414 -15.57 -15.24 10.02
C ARG A 414 -15.32 -16.71 9.63
N GLY A 415 -14.60 -17.46 10.47
CA GLY A 415 -14.23 -18.87 10.17
C GLY A 415 -13.33 -19.55 11.21
N VAL A 416 -12.34 -20.32 10.74
CA VAL A 416 -11.46 -21.19 11.58
C VAL A 416 -10.39 -20.37 12.34
N THR A 417 -10.82 -19.58 13.32
CA THR A 417 -9.96 -18.64 14.07
C THR A 417 -8.96 -19.32 15.00
N ASN A 418 -9.41 -20.25 15.85
CA ASN A 418 -8.59 -20.81 16.93
C ASN A 418 -7.36 -21.58 16.41
N ARG A 419 -7.50 -22.38 15.34
CA ARG A 419 -6.37 -23.14 14.75
C ARG A 419 -5.27 -22.19 14.28
N ALA A 420 -5.64 -21.11 13.58
CA ALA A 420 -4.67 -20.13 13.08
C ALA A 420 -3.98 -19.34 14.21
N LYS A 421 -4.72 -18.93 15.25
CA LYS A 421 -4.15 -18.29 16.45
C LYS A 421 -3.11 -19.19 17.12
N ILE A 422 -3.42 -20.48 17.33
CA ILE A 422 -2.50 -21.46 17.94
C ILE A 422 -1.25 -21.67 17.08
N VAL A 423 -1.39 -21.81 15.75
CA VAL A 423 -0.26 -21.96 14.82
C VAL A 423 0.65 -20.73 14.86
N ALA A 424 0.08 -19.52 14.82
CA ALA A 424 0.84 -18.27 14.86
C ALA A 424 1.56 -18.07 16.20
N GLU A 425 0.89 -18.32 17.33
CA GLU A 425 1.51 -18.25 18.66
C GLU A 425 2.66 -19.24 18.82
N ASN A 426 2.48 -20.49 18.39
CA ASN A 426 3.54 -21.50 18.44
C ASN A 426 4.73 -21.12 17.56
N ALA A 427 4.50 -20.51 16.40
CA ALA A 427 5.59 -20.01 15.56
C ALA A 427 6.39 -18.90 16.25
N VAL A 428 5.71 -17.96 16.90
CA VAL A 428 6.37 -16.81 17.57
C VAL A 428 7.02 -17.20 18.90
N ARG A 429 6.51 -18.22 19.62
CA ARG A 429 7.19 -18.80 20.81
C ARG A 429 8.61 -19.31 20.51
N ASN A 430 8.86 -19.79 19.29
CA ASN A 430 10.18 -20.28 18.85
C ASN A 430 11.13 -19.15 18.37
N LEU A 431 10.70 -17.89 18.39
CA LEU A 431 11.53 -16.72 18.10
C LEU A 431 12.03 -16.06 19.40
N SER A 432 13.12 -15.30 19.29
CA SER A 432 13.82 -14.66 20.41
C SER A 432 13.60 -13.14 20.48
N GLY A 433 13.53 -12.61 21.69
CA GLY A 433 13.25 -11.19 21.97
C GLY A 433 11.76 -10.86 22.06
N ALA A 434 11.45 -9.62 22.44
CA ALA A 434 10.08 -9.16 22.63
C ALA A 434 9.56 -8.34 21.43
N GLY A 435 8.25 -8.05 21.43
CA GLY A 435 7.60 -7.14 20.48
C GLY A 435 6.39 -7.76 19.76
N ILE A 436 6.02 -7.16 18.64
CA ILE A 436 4.95 -7.63 17.74
C ILE A 436 5.55 -8.40 16.58
N PHE A 437 4.88 -9.48 16.20
CA PHE A 437 5.17 -10.32 15.06
C PHE A 437 3.90 -10.42 14.21
N GLY A 438 3.98 -10.02 12.94
CA GLY A 438 2.95 -10.33 11.95
C GLY A 438 3.19 -11.74 11.39
N VAL A 439 2.22 -12.64 11.53
CA VAL A 439 2.25 -13.98 10.94
C VAL A 439 1.24 -14.04 9.80
N GLU A 440 1.71 -14.21 8.57
CA GLU A 440 0.89 -14.40 7.38
C GLU A 440 0.71 -15.88 7.07
N MET A 441 -0.50 -16.27 6.68
CA MET A 441 -0.90 -17.65 6.50
C MET A 441 -1.86 -17.81 5.31
N PHE A 442 -1.84 -19.01 4.73
CA PHE A 442 -2.81 -19.47 3.76
C PHE A 442 -3.84 -20.38 4.44
N LEU A 443 -5.13 -20.11 4.21
CA LEU A 443 -6.24 -20.98 4.56
C LEU A 443 -6.61 -21.82 3.33
N MET A 444 -6.50 -23.14 3.47
CA MET A 444 -6.87 -24.11 2.44
C MET A 444 -8.38 -24.44 2.50
N GLU A 445 -8.93 -25.07 1.46
CA GLU A 445 -10.37 -25.40 1.38
C GLU A 445 -10.84 -26.39 2.47
N ASP A 446 -9.97 -27.28 2.92
CA ASP A 446 -10.21 -28.25 4.00
C ASP A 446 -10.06 -27.65 5.42
N GLY A 447 -9.75 -26.35 5.52
CA GLY A 447 -9.48 -25.68 6.79
C GLY A 447 -8.07 -25.89 7.34
N GLU A 448 -7.12 -26.40 6.55
CA GLU A 448 -5.70 -26.33 6.88
C GLU A 448 -5.17 -24.89 6.84
N ILE A 449 -4.21 -24.61 7.74
CA ILE A 449 -3.51 -23.34 7.86
C ILE A 449 -2.03 -23.59 7.58
N LEU A 450 -1.45 -22.91 6.59
CA LEU A 450 -0.03 -22.97 6.25
C LEU A 450 0.61 -21.59 6.46
N ILE A 451 1.75 -21.51 7.14
CA ILE A 451 2.48 -20.24 7.33
C ILE A 451 3.16 -19.84 6.01
N ASN A 452 2.79 -18.66 5.50
CA ASN A 452 3.44 -18.01 4.38
C ASN A 452 4.76 -17.38 4.85
N GLU A 453 4.68 -16.39 5.75
CA GLU A 453 5.85 -15.75 6.32
C GLU A 453 5.59 -15.08 7.69
N ILE A 454 6.68 -14.70 8.36
CA ILE A 454 6.68 -13.94 9.61
C ILE A 454 7.49 -12.65 9.45
N ALA A 455 6.99 -11.54 10.00
CA ALA A 455 7.65 -10.24 10.10
C ALA A 455 7.75 -9.82 11.59
N PRO A 456 8.94 -9.70 12.20
CA PRO A 456 9.15 -9.48 13.64
C PRO A 456 9.06 -7.99 14.01
N ARG A 457 8.01 -7.33 13.54
CA ARG A 457 7.72 -5.91 13.74
C ARG A 457 6.20 -5.67 13.63
N PRO A 458 5.69 -4.49 14.04
CA PRO A 458 4.35 -4.07 13.68
C PRO A 458 4.09 -4.22 12.17
N HIS A 459 2.92 -4.77 11.83
CA HIS A 459 2.60 -5.18 10.47
C HIS A 459 1.44 -4.40 9.86
N ASN A 460 1.40 -4.37 8.53
CA ASN A 460 0.37 -3.67 7.76
C ASN A 460 -1.03 -4.21 8.07
N SER A 461 -1.19 -5.54 8.03
CA SER A 461 -2.44 -6.21 8.40
C SER A 461 -2.86 -6.06 9.86
N GLY A 462 -2.06 -5.41 10.71
CA GLY A 462 -2.42 -5.05 12.08
C GLY A 462 -2.85 -3.59 12.27
N HIS A 463 -2.87 -2.73 11.26
CA HIS A 463 -3.13 -1.29 11.49
C HIS A 463 -4.56 -1.01 12.01
N TYR A 464 -5.54 -1.84 11.64
CA TYR A 464 -6.91 -1.79 12.18
C TYR A 464 -6.99 -1.79 13.73
N THR A 465 -5.97 -2.34 14.40
CA THR A 465 -5.91 -2.43 15.87
C THR A 465 -5.87 -1.08 16.57
N ILE A 466 -5.56 0.02 15.88
CA ILE A 466 -5.58 1.38 16.45
C ILE A 466 -7.02 1.78 16.83
N GLU A 467 -7.96 1.66 15.90
CA GLU A 467 -9.37 2.02 16.14
C GLU A 467 -10.19 0.88 16.75
N ALA A 468 -9.90 -0.38 16.39
CA ALA A 468 -10.84 -1.48 16.59
C ALA A 468 -10.50 -2.42 17.78
N CYS A 469 -9.28 -2.37 18.31
CA CYS A 469 -8.88 -3.15 19.48
C CYS A 469 -8.80 -2.30 20.75
N GLU A 470 -8.83 -2.96 21.91
CA GLU A 470 -8.60 -2.32 23.22
C GLU A 470 -7.18 -1.75 23.36
N THR A 471 -6.19 -2.39 22.75
CA THR A 471 -4.80 -1.89 22.73
C THR A 471 -4.19 -2.13 21.35
N SER A 472 -3.68 -1.06 20.73
CA SER A 472 -3.08 -1.13 19.39
C SER A 472 -1.83 -2.01 19.37
N GLN A 473 -1.50 -2.58 18.21
CA GLN A 473 -0.23 -3.32 18.04
C GLN A 473 0.99 -2.47 18.42
N TYR A 474 0.95 -1.15 18.19
CA TYR A 474 2.06 -0.24 18.48
C TYR A 474 2.28 -0.07 19.98
N GLU A 475 1.19 0.11 20.72
CA GLU A 475 1.25 0.21 22.18
C GLU A 475 1.64 -1.12 22.82
N ASN A 476 1.09 -2.25 22.33
CA ASN A 476 1.51 -3.57 22.81
C ASN A 476 2.94 -3.94 22.41
N HIS A 477 3.46 -3.43 21.29
CA HIS A 477 4.88 -3.53 20.96
C HIS A 477 5.73 -2.80 22.00
N LEU A 478 5.40 -1.54 22.32
CA LEU A 478 6.09 -0.76 23.36
C LEU A 478 6.02 -1.44 24.73
N ARG A 479 4.83 -1.88 25.16
CA ARG A 479 4.63 -2.58 26.42
C ARG A 479 5.51 -3.85 26.47
N ALA A 480 5.52 -4.64 25.41
CA ALA A 480 6.31 -5.85 25.32
C ALA A 480 7.82 -5.62 25.42
N ILE A 481 8.38 -4.65 24.67
CA ILE A 481 9.83 -4.38 24.66
C ILE A 481 10.33 -3.63 25.89
N LEU A 482 9.42 -3.06 26.70
CA LEU A 482 9.72 -2.36 27.95
C LEU A 482 9.36 -3.17 29.21
N GLY A 483 8.93 -4.43 29.07
CA GLY A 483 8.51 -5.27 30.20
C GLY A 483 7.25 -4.79 30.93
N LEU A 484 6.40 -3.97 30.29
CA LEU A 484 5.15 -3.48 30.86
C LEU A 484 4.00 -4.50 30.64
N PRO A 485 2.98 -4.52 31.52
CA PRO A 485 1.82 -5.37 31.34
C PRO A 485 1.13 -5.15 29.98
N LEU A 486 0.95 -6.23 29.22
CA LEU A 486 0.25 -6.19 27.93
C LEU A 486 -1.20 -5.75 28.09
N GLY A 487 -1.63 -4.84 27.21
CA GLY A 487 -3.04 -4.47 27.07
C GLY A 487 -3.81 -5.55 26.32
N SER A 488 -5.15 -5.48 26.38
CA SER A 488 -6.02 -6.48 25.74
C SER A 488 -5.89 -6.42 24.22
N THR A 489 -5.80 -7.60 23.59
CA THR A 489 -5.75 -7.77 22.14
C THR A 489 -7.15 -7.91 21.52
N GLU A 490 -8.20 -7.94 22.35
CA GLU A 490 -9.58 -8.12 21.90
C GLU A 490 -10.13 -6.93 21.11
N LEU A 491 -11.14 -7.20 20.28
CA LEU A 491 -11.91 -6.17 19.59
C LEU A 491 -12.85 -5.45 20.56
N LYS A 492 -12.89 -4.12 20.47
CA LYS A 492 -13.91 -3.27 21.12
C LYS A 492 -15.07 -2.89 20.18
N VAL A 493 -15.02 -3.35 18.93
CA VAL A 493 -16.08 -3.17 17.91
C VAL A 493 -16.46 -4.50 17.28
N PRO A 494 -17.74 -4.75 16.90
CA PRO A 494 -18.16 -6.04 16.34
C PRO A 494 -17.56 -6.41 14.98
N SER A 495 -17.18 -5.40 14.18
CA SER A 495 -16.60 -5.56 12.85
C SER A 495 -15.71 -4.37 12.47
N THR A 496 -14.68 -4.62 11.66
CA THR A 496 -13.83 -3.59 11.08
C THR A 496 -13.19 -4.03 9.76
N ALA A 497 -12.86 -3.06 8.92
CA ALA A 497 -11.99 -3.24 7.77
C ALA A 497 -10.88 -2.17 7.76
N MET A 498 -9.76 -2.47 7.10
CA MET A 498 -8.71 -1.50 6.79
C MET A 498 -8.45 -1.49 5.29
N LEU A 499 -8.43 -0.29 4.71
CA LEU A 499 -8.09 -0.02 3.30
C LEU A 499 -6.74 0.71 3.23
N ASN A 500 -5.78 0.14 2.51
CA ASN A 500 -4.50 0.80 2.28
C ASN A 500 -4.62 1.93 1.24
N ILE A 501 -4.11 3.11 1.58
CA ILE A 501 -3.99 4.22 0.64
C ILE A 501 -2.65 4.06 -0.10
N ILE A 502 -2.70 3.50 -1.31
CA ILE A 502 -1.54 3.32 -2.19
C ILE A 502 -1.50 4.45 -3.21
N GLY A 503 -0.35 5.08 -3.38
CA GLY A 503 -0.13 6.02 -4.48
C GLY A 503 -0.31 5.32 -5.83
N ALA A 504 -1.15 5.88 -6.70
CA ALA A 504 -1.38 5.45 -8.07
C ALA A 504 -0.50 6.25 -9.05
N SER A 505 -0.30 7.54 -8.77
CA SER A 505 0.47 8.47 -9.59
C SER A 505 1.60 9.16 -8.80
N SER A 506 2.10 10.29 -9.30
CA SER A 506 2.97 11.21 -8.55
C SER A 506 2.20 12.35 -7.89
N SER A 507 0.88 12.43 -8.05
CA SER A 507 0.05 13.49 -7.48
C SER A 507 -0.38 13.16 -6.05
N MET A 508 -0.38 14.15 -5.17
CA MET A 508 -1.04 14.06 -3.86
C MET A 508 -2.57 14.25 -3.96
N SER A 509 -3.09 14.75 -5.08
CA SER A 509 -4.53 15.06 -5.23
C SER A 509 -5.41 13.82 -5.06
N GLU A 510 -4.99 12.66 -5.55
CA GLU A 510 -5.69 11.37 -5.39
C GLU A 510 -5.83 10.98 -3.91
N ILE A 511 -4.77 11.21 -3.12
CA ILE A 511 -4.72 10.94 -1.68
C ILE A 511 -5.69 11.88 -0.94
N THR A 512 -5.66 13.17 -1.27
CA THR A 512 -6.52 14.18 -0.64
C THR A 512 -8.00 13.98 -0.99
N SER A 513 -8.32 13.59 -2.23
CA SER A 513 -9.70 13.30 -2.66
C SER A 513 -10.28 12.09 -1.90
N LEU A 514 -9.55 10.97 -1.86
CA LEU A 514 -9.98 9.78 -1.11
C LEU A 514 -10.12 10.10 0.39
N THR A 515 -9.16 10.85 0.96
CA THR A 515 -9.20 11.29 2.36
C THR A 515 -10.45 12.14 2.66
N ARG A 516 -10.85 13.03 1.74
CA ARG A 516 -12.05 13.86 1.90
C ARG A 516 -13.33 13.02 1.94
N VAL A 517 -13.43 12.00 1.08
CA VAL A 517 -14.56 11.06 1.10
C VAL A 517 -14.57 10.29 2.42
N ALA A 518 -13.42 9.75 2.84
CA ALA A 518 -13.29 9.01 4.08
C ALA A 518 -13.69 9.81 5.33
N LEU A 519 -13.27 11.08 5.43
CA LEU A 519 -13.61 11.96 6.55
C LEU A 519 -15.10 12.34 6.61
N SER A 520 -15.88 12.10 5.54
CA SER A 520 -17.33 12.35 5.52
C SER A 520 -18.18 11.14 5.96
N ILE A 521 -17.56 9.98 6.21
CA ILE A 521 -18.27 8.74 6.54
C ILE A 521 -18.15 8.44 8.05
N PRO A 522 -19.26 8.38 8.81
CA PRO A 522 -19.22 8.04 10.23
C PRO A 522 -18.60 6.65 10.46
N GLY A 523 -17.76 6.52 11.48
CA GLY A 523 -17.05 5.27 11.78
C GLY A 523 -15.82 5.01 10.89
N VAL A 524 -15.33 6.01 10.16
CA VAL A 524 -14.11 5.93 9.33
C VAL A 524 -13.02 6.85 9.90
N SER A 525 -11.81 6.33 10.05
CA SER A 525 -10.62 7.05 10.53
C SER A 525 -9.51 6.98 9.48
N VAL A 526 -8.77 8.08 9.29
CA VAL A 526 -7.73 8.19 8.26
C VAL A 526 -6.36 8.43 8.89
N HIS A 527 -5.39 7.60 8.52
CA HIS A 527 -4.00 7.70 8.94
C HIS A 527 -3.11 8.03 7.75
N LEU A 528 -2.66 9.29 7.63
CA LEU A 528 -1.70 9.72 6.61
C LEU A 528 -0.27 9.73 7.18
N TYR A 529 0.67 9.15 6.44
CA TYR A 529 2.02 8.91 6.93
C TYR A 529 2.99 10.08 6.77
N GLY A 530 2.52 11.29 6.47
CA GLY A 530 3.37 12.48 6.34
C GLY A 530 4.45 12.39 5.24
N LYS A 531 4.27 11.53 4.24
CA LYS A 531 5.23 11.32 3.14
C LYS A 531 5.10 12.44 2.12
N SER A 532 6.16 13.22 1.95
CA SER A 532 6.24 14.40 1.06
C SER A 532 6.14 14.10 -0.45
N GLU A 533 6.30 12.85 -0.88
CA GLU A 533 6.23 12.45 -2.29
C GLU A 533 5.27 11.27 -2.48
N CYS A 534 4.23 11.43 -3.30
CA CYS A 534 3.45 10.32 -3.83
C CYS A 534 4.21 9.64 -4.99
N ARG A 535 4.12 8.31 -5.09
CA ARG A 535 4.66 7.50 -6.20
C ARG A 535 3.84 6.21 -6.34
N LYS A 536 3.71 5.68 -7.57
CA LYS A 536 3.04 4.40 -7.83
C LYS A 536 3.55 3.28 -6.91
N GLY A 537 2.63 2.61 -6.21
CA GLY A 537 2.93 1.52 -5.28
C GLY A 537 3.44 1.95 -3.90
N ARG A 538 3.59 3.25 -3.62
CA ARG A 538 4.00 3.72 -2.29
C ARG A 538 2.80 3.75 -1.35
N LYS A 539 2.88 3.05 -0.21
CA LYS A 539 1.91 3.15 0.90
C LYS A 539 1.95 4.58 1.46
N MET A 540 0.90 5.38 1.25
CA MET A 540 0.81 6.79 1.66
C MET A 540 0.03 6.99 2.97
N GLY A 541 -0.86 6.06 3.28
CA GLY A 541 -1.67 6.03 4.50
C GLY A 541 -2.48 4.74 4.58
N HIS A 542 -3.37 4.65 5.55
CA HIS A 542 -4.47 3.68 5.58
C HIS A 542 -5.74 4.35 6.10
N ILE A 543 -6.87 3.67 5.88
CA ILE A 543 -8.19 4.05 6.37
C ILE A 543 -8.71 2.87 7.17
N THR A 544 -9.13 3.10 8.42
CA THR A 544 -9.82 2.09 9.24
C THR A 544 -11.31 2.41 9.25
N ILE A 545 -12.14 1.41 8.96
CA ILE A 545 -13.59 1.45 8.97
C ILE A 545 -14.04 0.55 10.11
N VAL A 546 -14.83 1.05 11.06
CA VAL A 546 -15.45 0.25 12.12
C VAL A 546 -16.97 0.19 11.93
N GLY A 547 -17.62 -0.82 12.52
CA GLY A 547 -19.07 -0.92 12.52
C GLY A 547 -19.65 -2.06 13.36
N ASP A 548 -20.97 -2.00 13.53
CA ASP A 548 -21.75 -2.95 14.35
C ASP A 548 -21.94 -4.32 13.64
N SER A 549 -21.64 -4.38 12.34
CA SER A 549 -21.75 -5.57 11.50
C SER A 549 -20.86 -5.49 10.26
N ASP A 550 -20.59 -6.65 9.66
CA ASP A 550 -19.82 -6.76 8.43
C ASP A 550 -20.52 -6.05 7.27
N ALA A 551 -21.86 -6.12 7.18
CA ALA A 551 -22.66 -5.34 6.22
C ALA A 551 -22.49 -3.83 6.40
N GLN A 552 -22.52 -3.32 7.64
CA GLN A 552 -22.33 -1.88 7.90
C GLN A 552 -20.91 -1.43 7.52
N VAL A 553 -19.89 -2.23 7.84
CA VAL A 553 -18.50 -1.98 7.42
C VAL A 553 -18.36 -1.98 5.90
N ARG A 554 -18.97 -2.95 5.19
CA ARG A 554 -18.93 -3.01 3.72
C ARG A 554 -19.69 -1.86 3.06
N SER A 555 -20.84 -1.47 3.60
CA SER A 555 -21.60 -0.29 3.16
C SER A 555 -20.76 1.00 3.28
N ARG A 556 -20.02 1.17 4.39
CA ARG A 556 -19.08 2.29 4.59
C ARG A 556 -17.83 2.21 3.71
N LEU A 557 -17.35 0.99 3.42
CA LEU A 557 -16.21 0.75 2.54
C LEU A 557 -16.53 1.05 1.06
N ARG A 558 -17.77 0.83 0.62
CA ARG A 558 -18.18 0.98 -0.77
C ARG A 558 -17.79 2.35 -1.40
N PRO A 559 -18.20 3.52 -0.86
CA PRO A 559 -17.83 4.81 -1.43
C PRO A 559 -16.31 5.08 -1.39
N LEU A 560 -15.53 4.39 -0.54
CA LEU A 560 -14.08 4.48 -0.55
C LEU A 560 -13.48 3.76 -1.75
N LEU A 561 -13.97 2.55 -2.06
CA LEU A 561 -13.54 1.78 -3.24
C LEU A 561 -13.94 2.48 -4.54
N GLU A 562 -15.15 3.06 -4.59
CA GLU A 562 -15.63 3.87 -5.72
C GLU A 562 -14.81 5.17 -5.90
N ALA A 563 -14.21 5.70 -4.83
CA ALA A 563 -13.32 6.87 -4.87
C ALA A 563 -11.84 6.55 -5.14
N LEU A 564 -11.46 5.27 -5.30
CA LEU A 564 -10.08 4.91 -5.65
C LEU A 564 -9.76 5.27 -7.12
N PRO A 565 -8.58 5.86 -7.40
CA PRO A 565 -8.21 6.26 -8.77
C PRO A 565 -8.09 5.09 -9.77
N ASN A 566 -7.97 3.85 -9.27
CA ASN A 566 -7.93 2.61 -10.06
C ASN A 566 -8.91 1.56 -9.50
N GLY A 567 -10.06 1.98 -8.95
CA GLY A 567 -11.08 1.05 -8.46
C GLY A 567 -11.81 0.34 -9.61
N SER A 568 -12.03 -0.98 -9.48
CA SER A 568 -12.93 -1.72 -10.38
C SER A 568 -14.34 -1.81 -9.79
N PRO A 569 -15.43 -1.69 -10.58
CA PRO A 569 -16.77 -2.04 -10.15
C PRO A 569 -16.90 -3.49 -9.67
N GLU A 570 -16.12 -4.41 -10.25
CA GLU A 570 -16.11 -5.83 -9.87
C GLU A 570 -15.49 -6.03 -8.48
N GLU A 571 -14.37 -5.35 -8.21
CA GLU A 571 -13.69 -5.31 -6.91
C GLU A 571 -14.59 -4.68 -5.84
N THR A 572 -15.24 -3.57 -6.19
CA THR A 572 -16.22 -2.89 -5.33
C THR A 572 -17.38 -3.82 -5.00
N ASN A 573 -17.97 -4.50 -5.99
CA ASN A 573 -19.09 -5.42 -5.75
C ASN A 573 -18.67 -6.70 -5.01
N THR A 574 -17.41 -7.14 -5.14
CA THR A 574 -16.88 -8.32 -4.43
C THR A 574 -16.65 -8.03 -2.95
N TYR A 575 -16.04 -6.89 -2.62
CA TYR A 575 -15.64 -6.57 -1.24
C TYR A 575 -16.61 -5.61 -0.51
N ALA A 576 -17.44 -4.89 -1.25
CA ALA A 576 -18.44 -3.95 -0.77
C ALA A 576 -19.73 -4.01 -1.63
N PRO A 577 -20.40 -5.18 -1.69
CA PRO A 577 -21.65 -5.35 -2.43
C PRO A 577 -22.69 -4.33 -2.00
N VAL A 578 -23.59 -3.97 -2.92
CA VAL A 578 -24.75 -3.12 -2.60
C VAL A 578 -25.64 -3.90 -1.63
N SER A 579 -25.82 -3.39 -0.40
CA SER A 579 -26.82 -3.93 0.51
C SER A 579 -28.21 -3.85 -0.14
N PRO A 580 -29.02 -4.92 -0.10
CA PRO A 580 -30.35 -4.90 -0.69
C PRO A 580 -31.18 -3.75 -0.11
N GLY A 581 -31.89 -3.03 -0.99
CA GLY A 581 -32.81 -1.98 -0.54
C GLY A 581 -33.97 -2.57 0.26
N PRO A 582 -34.55 -1.82 1.22
CA PRO A 582 -35.75 -2.25 1.94
C PRO A 582 -36.85 -2.73 0.99
N GLY A 583 -37.39 -3.93 1.21
CA GLY A 583 -38.43 -4.52 0.37
C GLY A 583 -37.98 -5.03 -1.01
N SER A 584 -36.67 -5.08 -1.29
CA SER A 584 -36.13 -5.60 -2.56
C SER A 584 -36.35 -7.10 -2.77
N GLY A 585 -36.63 -7.86 -1.71
CA GLY A 585 -36.89 -9.30 -1.77
C GLY A 585 -35.64 -10.19 -1.83
N PHE A 586 -34.44 -9.61 -1.79
CA PHE A 586 -33.16 -10.34 -1.82
C PHE A 586 -32.49 -10.37 -0.44
N SER A 587 -31.77 -11.46 -0.15
CA SER A 587 -30.99 -11.60 1.09
C SER A 587 -29.70 -10.78 1.04
N ASP A 588 -29.31 -10.15 2.16
CA ASP A 588 -27.98 -9.54 2.29
C ASP A 588 -26.90 -10.64 2.36
N ALA A 589 -25.72 -10.37 1.80
CA ALA A 589 -24.58 -11.29 1.83
C ALA A 589 -23.91 -11.39 3.21
N HIS A 590 -24.17 -10.43 4.11
CA HIS A 590 -23.59 -10.34 5.46
C HIS A 590 -24.68 -10.07 6.52
N PRO A 591 -25.66 -10.98 6.67
CA PRO A 591 -26.86 -10.76 7.46
C PRO A 591 -26.59 -10.76 8.98
N LEU A 592 -27.24 -9.84 9.70
CA LEU A 592 -27.32 -9.88 11.17
C LEU A 592 -28.43 -10.80 11.66
N VAL A 593 -29.51 -10.96 10.88
CA VAL A 593 -30.66 -11.81 11.22
C VAL A 593 -30.90 -12.84 10.13
N GLY A 594 -31.07 -14.10 10.54
CA GLY A 594 -31.50 -15.17 9.63
C GLY A 594 -32.99 -15.44 9.77
N ILE A 595 -33.76 -15.34 8.68
CA ILE A 595 -35.15 -15.80 8.64
C ILE A 595 -35.18 -17.17 7.94
N ILE A 596 -35.53 -18.22 8.69
CA ILE A 596 -35.65 -19.59 8.16
C ILE A 596 -37.08 -20.10 8.29
N MET A 597 -37.49 -20.92 7.31
CA MET A 597 -38.81 -21.55 7.29
C MET A 597 -38.77 -22.99 6.78
N GLY A 598 -39.74 -23.81 7.19
CA GLY A 598 -39.82 -25.22 6.86
C GLY A 598 -40.26 -25.51 5.42
N SER A 599 -41.11 -24.65 4.87
CA SER A 599 -41.49 -24.62 3.45
C SER A 599 -41.83 -23.19 2.99
N ASP A 600 -41.85 -23.00 1.67
CA ASP A 600 -42.44 -21.86 0.97
C ASP A 600 -43.87 -21.49 1.41
N SER A 601 -44.69 -22.47 1.82
CA SER A 601 -46.03 -22.23 2.39
C SER A 601 -46.04 -21.33 3.64
N ASP A 602 -44.92 -21.29 4.38
CA ASP A 602 -44.78 -20.48 5.60
C ASP A 602 -44.47 -19.01 5.27
N LEU A 603 -44.04 -18.70 4.04
CA LEU A 603 -43.57 -17.38 3.60
C LEU A 603 -44.55 -16.23 3.91
N PRO A 604 -45.88 -16.34 3.71
CA PRO A 604 -46.82 -15.27 4.03
C PRO A 604 -46.81 -14.85 5.51
N VAL A 605 -46.50 -15.78 6.42
CA VAL A 605 -46.39 -15.54 7.87
C VAL A 605 -45.02 -14.96 8.25
N MET A 606 -43.98 -15.26 7.47
CA MET A 606 -42.60 -14.81 7.74
C MET A 606 -42.25 -13.46 7.09
N LEU A 607 -42.89 -13.10 5.97
CA LEU A 607 -42.71 -11.80 5.30
C LEU A 607 -42.92 -10.57 6.21
N PRO A 608 -43.88 -10.54 7.15
CA PRO A 608 -43.99 -9.45 8.12
C PRO A 608 -42.75 -9.27 9.01
N ALA A 609 -42.00 -10.34 9.31
CA ALA A 609 -40.74 -10.21 10.05
C ALA A 609 -39.68 -9.50 9.21
N ALA A 610 -39.53 -9.91 7.95
CA ALA A 610 -38.64 -9.26 6.97
C ALA A 610 -38.94 -7.77 6.80
N ARG A 611 -40.23 -7.40 6.66
CA ARG A 611 -40.68 -6.00 6.55
C ARG A 611 -40.35 -5.14 7.77
N ILE A 612 -40.30 -5.72 8.97
CA ILE A 612 -39.83 -5.02 10.16
C ILE A 612 -38.32 -4.79 10.10
N LEU A 613 -37.54 -5.82 9.71
CA LEU A 613 -36.08 -5.66 9.57
C LEU A 613 -35.72 -4.63 8.48
N ASP A 614 -36.46 -4.61 7.37
CA ASP A 614 -36.42 -3.57 6.33
C ASP A 614 -36.62 -2.16 6.92
N HIS A 615 -37.67 -1.96 7.73
CA HIS A 615 -37.98 -0.67 8.37
C HIS A 615 -36.84 -0.18 9.27
N PHE A 616 -36.26 -1.09 10.07
CA PHE A 616 -35.11 -0.79 10.93
C PHE A 616 -33.75 -0.81 10.20
N LYS A 617 -33.74 -1.08 8.88
CA LYS A 617 -32.53 -1.19 8.04
C LYS A 617 -31.53 -2.22 8.56
N ILE A 618 -32.02 -3.31 9.14
CA ILE A 618 -31.21 -4.42 9.65
C ILE A 618 -30.97 -5.40 8.49
N PRO A 619 -29.70 -5.70 8.12
CA PRO A 619 -29.41 -6.67 7.07
C PRO A 619 -29.84 -8.07 7.50
N TYR A 620 -30.60 -8.76 6.65
CA TYR A 620 -31.10 -10.10 6.91
C TYR A 620 -31.01 -11.00 5.69
N GLU A 621 -31.04 -12.31 5.94
CA GLU A 621 -31.29 -13.33 4.91
C GLU A 621 -32.64 -13.98 5.15
N LEU A 622 -33.28 -14.47 4.09
CA LEU A 622 -34.54 -15.20 4.16
C LEU A 622 -34.44 -16.43 3.25
N THR A 623 -34.58 -17.62 3.84
CA THR A 623 -34.36 -18.88 3.10
C THR A 623 -35.15 -20.06 3.68
N ILE A 624 -35.23 -21.16 2.91
CA ILE A 624 -35.89 -22.39 3.32
C ILE A 624 -34.86 -23.36 3.90
N VAL A 625 -35.16 -23.88 5.10
CA VAL A 625 -34.37 -24.87 5.84
C VAL A 625 -35.35 -25.86 6.47
N SER A 626 -35.48 -27.05 5.90
CA SER A 626 -36.52 -28.00 6.31
C SER A 626 -35.92 -29.06 7.25
N ALA A 627 -36.25 -28.99 8.53
CA ALA A 627 -35.69 -29.90 9.55
C ALA A 627 -35.86 -31.39 9.22
N HIS A 628 -36.95 -31.76 8.54
CA HIS A 628 -37.32 -33.14 8.24
C HIS A 628 -36.91 -33.60 6.83
N ARG A 629 -36.67 -32.66 5.90
CA ARG A 629 -36.36 -32.94 4.48
C ARG A 629 -34.91 -32.63 4.09
N THR A 630 -34.26 -31.68 4.77
CA THR A 630 -32.87 -31.26 4.55
C THR A 630 -32.12 -31.10 5.88
N PRO A 631 -32.03 -32.16 6.72
CA PRO A 631 -31.44 -32.07 8.06
C PRO A 631 -29.96 -31.62 8.05
N ASP A 632 -29.16 -32.06 7.08
CA ASP A 632 -27.74 -31.66 6.99
C ASP A 632 -27.60 -30.15 6.72
N ARG A 633 -28.48 -29.57 5.89
CA ARG A 633 -28.55 -28.12 5.65
C ARG A 633 -28.92 -27.36 6.93
N LEU A 634 -29.80 -27.92 7.77
CA LEU A 634 -30.12 -27.33 9.08
C LEU A 634 -28.91 -27.36 10.02
N VAL A 635 -28.19 -28.49 10.08
CA VAL A 635 -26.97 -28.64 10.88
C VAL A 635 -25.90 -27.63 10.44
N GLU A 636 -25.63 -27.54 9.14
CA GLU A 636 -24.67 -26.60 8.55
C GLU A 636 -25.06 -25.14 8.84
N TYR A 637 -26.32 -24.79 8.54
CA TYR A 637 -26.86 -23.44 8.73
C TYR A 637 -26.76 -22.98 10.18
N SER A 638 -27.27 -23.79 11.12
CA SER A 638 -27.33 -23.42 12.53
C SER A 638 -25.94 -23.35 13.19
N ARG A 639 -25.08 -24.35 12.94
CA ARG A 639 -23.70 -24.33 13.48
C ARG A 639 -22.88 -23.20 12.86
N GLY A 640 -23.06 -22.92 11.57
CA GLY A 640 -22.37 -21.85 10.86
C GLY A 640 -22.87 -20.44 11.21
N ALA A 641 -24.11 -20.27 11.68
CA ALA A 641 -24.76 -18.95 11.83
C ALA A 641 -23.92 -17.93 12.61
N ALA A 642 -23.46 -18.28 13.82
CA ALA A 642 -22.64 -17.39 14.64
C ALA A 642 -21.32 -17.02 13.95
N SER A 643 -20.67 -17.98 13.27
CA SER A 643 -19.44 -17.74 12.53
C SER A 643 -19.64 -16.83 11.31
N ARG A 644 -20.81 -16.87 10.66
CA ARG A 644 -21.20 -15.97 9.56
C ARG A 644 -21.58 -14.55 10.02
N GLY A 645 -21.60 -14.29 11.33
CA GLY A 645 -21.94 -12.98 11.89
C GLY A 645 -23.42 -12.79 12.25
N LEU A 646 -24.28 -13.80 12.08
CA LEU A 646 -25.67 -13.72 12.55
C LEU A 646 -25.69 -13.56 14.08
N ARG A 647 -26.66 -12.78 14.55
CA ARG A 647 -26.87 -12.47 15.97
C ARG A 647 -28.23 -12.94 16.49
N VAL A 648 -29.20 -13.15 15.61
CA VAL A 648 -30.53 -13.72 15.91
C VAL A 648 -30.98 -14.57 14.72
N ILE A 649 -31.70 -15.65 14.96
CA ILE A 649 -32.46 -16.37 13.92
C ILE A 649 -33.95 -16.31 14.26
N ILE A 650 -34.78 -16.02 13.26
CA ILE A 650 -36.24 -16.12 13.31
C ILE A 650 -36.62 -17.38 12.53
N ALA A 651 -37.20 -18.36 13.20
CA ALA A 651 -37.54 -19.66 12.63
C ALA A 651 -39.06 -19.89 12.63
N GLY A 652 -39.65 -20.03 11.44
CA GLY A 652 -41.07 -20.33 11.24
C GLY A 652 -41.30 -21.80 10.91
N ALA A 653 -42.26 -22.44 11.59
CA ALA A 653 -42.71 -23.77 11.22
C ALA A 653 -44.13 -24.06 11.70
N GLY A 654 -44.86 -24.85 10.92
CA GLY A 654 -46.19 -25.37 11.26
C GLY A 654 -46.21 -26.90 11.35
N GLY A 655 -47.26 -27.45 11.97
CA GLY A 655 -47.43 -28.89 12.16
C GLY A 655 -46.42 -29.45 13.17
N ALA A 656 -45.62 -30.43 12.74
CA ALA A 656 -44.49 -30.96 13.52
C ALA A 656 -43.32 -29.96 13.56
N ALA A 657 -43.54 -28.83 14.23
CA ALA A 657 -42.78 -27.57 14.14
C ALA A 657 -41.39 -27.60 14.82
N HIS A 658 -40.58 -28.63 14.57
CA HIS A 658 -39.29 -28.86 15.20
C HIS A 658 -38.18 -27.87 14.81
N LEU A 659 -38.36 -27.09 13.72
CA LEU A 659 -37.29 -26.25 13.14
C LEU A 659 -36.66 -25.26 14.16
N PRO A 660 -37.42 -24.47 14.96
CA PRO A 660 -36.83 -23.53 15.90
C PRO A 660 -36.06 -24.26 17.01
N GLY A 661 -36.61 -25.35 17.53
CA GLY A 661 -35.99 -26.12 18.61
C GLY A 661 -34.71 -26.85 18.18
N MET A 662 -34.71 -27.42 16.97
CA MET A 662 -33.52 -28.06 16.39
C MET A 662 -32.44 -27.04 16.06
N ALA A 663 -32.79 -25.85 15.56
CA ALA A 663 -31.84 -24.77 15.35
C ALA A 663 -31.21 -24.30 16.68
N ALA A 664 -32.02 -24.13 17.72
CA ALA A 664 -31.56 -23.71 19.06
C ALA A 664 -30.61 -24.73 19.70
N ALA A 665 -30.81 -26.02 19.44
CA ALA A 665 -29.93 -27.08 19.93
C ALA A 665 -28.52 -27.08 19.27
N MET A 666 -28.32 -26.31 18.19
CA MET A 666 -27.13 -26.37 17.35
C MET A 666 -26.38 -25.03 17.24
N THR A 667 -26.85 -23.96 17.88
CA THR A 667 -26.27 -22.62 17.78
C THR A 667 -26.31 -21.86 19.10
N PRO A 668 -25.29 -21.04 19.43
CA PRO A 668 -25.29 -20.25 20.67
C PRO A 668 -26.06 -18.92 20.56
N ILE A 669 -26.53 -18.54 19.37
CA ILE A 669 -27.27 -17.29 19.16
C ILE A 669 -28.78 -17.47 19.42
N PRO A 670 -29.49 -16.44 19.91
CA PRO A 670 -30.92 -16.49 20.16
C PRO A 670 -31.75 -16.95 18.96
N ILE A 671 -32.68 -17.89 19.21
CA ILE A 671 -33.74 -18.30 18.27
C ILE A 671 -35.06 -17.69 18.72
N ILE A 672 -35.76 -17.06 17.78
CA ILE A 672 -37.15 -16.64 17.89
C ILE A 672 -38.00 -17.63 17.10
N GLY A 673 -38.91 -18.32 17.78
CA GLY A 673 -39.81 -19.30 17.17
C GLY A 673 -41.15 -18.67 16.79
N VAL A 674 -41.55 -18.80 15.53
CA VAL A 674 -42.85 -18.36 15.00
C VAL A 674 -43.72 -19.58 14.72
N PRO A 675 -44.73 -19.87 15.56
CA PRO A 675 -45.67 -20.94 15.28
C PRO A 675 -46.52 -20.58 14.06
N VAL A 676 -46.42 -21.37 12.99
CA VAL A 676 -47.23 -21.19 11.78
C VAL A 676 -48.49 -22.04 11.91
N LYS A 677 -49.65 -21.46 11.62
CA LYS A 677 -50.94 -22.17 11.65
C LYS A 677 -50.97 -23.26 10.58
N GLY A 678 -50.89 -24.52 11.02
CA GLY A 678 -51.11 -25.69 10.18
C GLY A 678 -52.58 -25.89 9.79
N SER A 679 -52.84 -26.90 8.97
CA SER A 679 -54.20 -27.33 8.59
C SER A 679 -54.98 -28.01 9.73
N SER A 680 -54.29 -28.41 10.79
CA SER A 680 -54.84 -29.09 11.97
C SER A 680 -54.55 -28.27 13.23
N LEU A 681 -55.43 -28.36 14.23
CA LEU A 681 -55.25 -27.79 15.58
C LEU A 681 -54.96 -26.27 15.61
N ASP A 682 -55.29 -25.54 14.54
CA ASP A 682 -55.15 -24.08 14.41
C ASP A 682 -53.78 -23.48 14.77
N GLY A 683 -52.71 -24.28 14.74
CA GLY A 683 -51.35 -23.87 15.14
C GLY A 683 -51.03 -24.03 16.63
N VAL A 684 -51.96 -24.56 17.44
CA VAL A 684 -51.72 -24.89 18.86
C VAL A 684 -50.70 -26.01 19.00
N ASP A 685 -50.70 -26.96 18.07
CA ASP A 685 -49.67 -28.00 17.91
C ASP A 685 -48.27 -27.40 17.76
N SER A 686 -48.17 -26.39 16.90
CA SER A 686 -46.94 -25.69 16.53
C SER A 686 -46.48 -24.81 17.70
N LEU A 687 -47.42 -24.13 18.37
CA LEU A 687 -47.14 -23.36 19.59
C LEU A 687 -46.59 -24.25 20.70
N HIS A 688 -47.26 -25.38 20.98
CA HIS A 688 -46.80 -26.35 21.99
C HIS A 688 -45.42 -26.92 21.63
N SER A 689 -45.20 -27.31 20.36
CA SER A 689 -43.91 -27.81 19.88
C SER A 689 -42.75 -26.82 20.06
N ILE A 690 -43.01 -25.51 19.94
CA ILE A 690 -41.98 -24.47 20.00
C ILE A 690 -41.77 -23.95 21.43
N VAL A 691 -42.82 -23.93 22.27
CA VAL A 691 -42.72 -23.44 23.67
C VAL A 691 -42.27 -24.52 24.67
N GLN A 692 -42.57 -25.80 24.43
CA GLN A 692 -42.22 -26.92 25.32
C GLN A 692 -40.79 -27.42 25.12
N MET A 693 -39.81 -26.51 25.10
CA MET A 693 -38.42 -26.86 24.90
C MET A 693 -37.78 -27.50 26.15
N PRO A 694 -36.90 -28.50 25.99
CA PRO A 694 -36.17 -29.11 27.10
C PRO A 694 -35.23 -28.10 27.79
N ARG A 695 -34.99 -28.35 29.09
CA ARG A 695 -34.09 -27.55 29.92
C ARG A 695 -32.72 -27.37 29.24
N GLY A 696 -32.34 -26.11 29.05
CA GLY A 696 -31.05 -25.72 28.47
C GLY A 696 -31.09 -25.28 27.01
N ILE A 697 -32.19 -25.54 26.28
CA ILE A 697 -32.35 -25.15 24.86
C ILE A 697 -33.49 -24.12 24.73
N PRO A 698 -33.31 -22.85 25.14
CA PRO A 698 -34.38 -21.85 25.11
C PRO A 698 -34.74 -21.42 23.68
N VAL A 699 -36.04 -21.25 23.41
CA VAL A 699 -36.57 -20.59 22.21
C VAL A 699 -37.51 -19.48 22.64
N ALA A 700 -37.35 -18.29 22.06
CA ALA A 700 -38.23 -17.16 22.32
C ALA A 700 -39.48 -17.26 21.42
N THR A 701 -40.55 -17.85 21.93
CA THR A 701 -41.78 -18.12 21.17
C THR A 701 -42.68 -16.90 21.08
N VAL A 702 -43.06 -16.49 19.87
CA VAL A 702 -44.11 -15.47 19.64
C VAL A 702 -45.49 -16.11 19.44
N ALA A 703 -46.54 -15.29 19.39
CA ALA A 703 -47.90 -15.76 19.10
C ALA A 703 -48.01 -16.40 17.70
N ILE A 704 -49.01 -17.28 17.53
CA ILE A 704 -49.29 -17.98 16.27
C ILE A 704 -49.45 -16.95 15.13
N ASN A 705 -48.81 -17.22 13.99
CA ASN A 705 -48.73 -16.38 12.79
C ASN A 705 -48.12 -14.98 12.98
N ASN A 706 -47.47 -14.67 14.10
CA ASN A 706 -47.05 -13.31 14.41
C ASN A 706 -45.60 -12.98 14.00
N GLY A 707 -45.34 -12.97 12.68
CA GLY A 707 -44.05 -12.55 12.12
C GLY A 707 -43.66 -11.11 12.49
N VAL A 708 -44.61 -10.19 12.67
CA VAL A 708 -44.36 -8.80 13.08
C VAL A 708 -43.63 -8.76 14.43
N ASN A 709 -44.18 -9.42 15.45
CA ASN A 709 -43.56 -9.47 16.76
C ASN A 709 -42.23 -10.24 16.74
N ALA A 710 -42.05 -11.19 15.83
CA ALA A 710 -40.77 -11.87 15.66
C ALA A 710 -39.67 -10.91 15.16
N GLY A 711 -39.99 -10.09 14.16
CA GLY A 711 -39.10 -9.03 13.67
C GLY A 711 -38.80 -7.99 14.77
N LEU A 712 -39.83 -7.50 15.47
CA LEU A 712 -39.66 -6.52 16.55
C LEU A 712 -38.85 -7.08 17.74
N LEU A 713 -39.01 -8.37 18.06
CA LEU A 713 -38.22 -9.02 19.09
C LEU A 713 -36.75 -9.17 18.66
N ALA A 714 -36.47 -9.48 17.39
CA ALA A 714 -35.11 -9.47 16.86
C ALA A 714 -34.47 -8.07 16.93
N VAL A 715 -35.21 -7.02 16.55
CA VAL A 715 -34.78 -5.61 16.72
C VAL A 715 -34.41 -5.32 18.18
N ARG A 716 -35.28 -5.69 19.13
CA ARG A 716 -35.04 -5.47 20.57
C ARG A 716 -33.84 -6.26 21.08
N MET A 717 -33.64 -7.50 20.65
CA MET A 717 -32.45 -8.29 20.98
C MET A 717 -31.17 -7.60 20.48
N LEU A 718 -31.15 -7.07 19.25
CA LEU A 718 -30.01 -6.35 18.69
C LEU A 718 -29.78 -4.99 19.36
N SER A 719 -30.85 -4.30 19.75
CA SER A 719 -30.79 -2.99 20.43
C SER A 719 -30.03 -3.03 21.75
N THR A 720 -29.96 -4.19 22.42
CA THR A 720 -29.16 -4.38 23.65
C THR A 720 -27.67 -4.07 23.48
N GLY A 721 -27.15 -4.21 22.25
CA GLY A 721 -25.77 -3.90 21.90
C GLY A 721 -25.62 -2.78 20.86
N SER A 722 -26.70 -2.03 20.57
CA SER A 722 -26.71 -1.01 19.52
C SER A 722 -27.58 0.20 19.94
N PRO A 723 -26.96 1.29 20.43
CA PRO A 723 -27.69 2.48 20.87
C PRO A 723 -28.54 3.13 19.77
N SER A 724 -28.13 3.02 18.51
CA SER A 724 -28.89 3.53 17.35
C SER A 724 -30.18 2.75 17.11
N LEU A 725 -30.16 1.42 17.26
CA LEU A 725 -31.37 0.58 17.19
C LEU A 725 -32.27 0.78 18.41
N LEU A 726 -31.72 1.07 19.59
CA LEU A 726 -32.51 1.42 20.77
C LEU A 726 -33.34 2.70 20.54
N ILE A 727 -32.70 3.78 20.06
CA ILE A 727 -33.38 5.04 19.72
C ILE A 727 -34.45 4.82 18.64
N ALA A 728 -34.12 4.07 17.58
CA ALA A 728 -35.09 3.74 16.53
C ALA A 728 -36.31 2.96 17.07
N MET A 729 -36.09 2.06 18.04
CA MET A 729 -37.17 1.30 18.69
C MET A 729 -38.05 2.18 19.58
N GLU A 730 -37.47 3.17 20.27
CA GLU A 730 -38.24 4.18 21.01
C GLU A 730 -39.11 5.04 20.07
N ASP A 731 -38.57 5.49 18.94
CA ASP A 731 -39.30 6.30 17.96
C ASP A 731 -40.41 5.49 17.25
N TYR A 732 -40.18 4.20 17.00
CA TYR A 732 -41.24 3.28 16.57
C TYR A 732 -42.37 3.16 17.61
N MET A 733 -42.04 3.07 18.90
CA MET A 733 -43.04 3.02 19.97
C MET A 733 -43.87 4.31 20.07
N LYS A 734 -43.23 5.49 19.98
CA LYS A 734 -43.93 6.80 19.92
C LYS A 734 -44.84 6.90 18.70
N THR A 735 -44.41 6.36 17.55
CA THR A 735 -45.21 6.34 16.32
C THR A 735 -46.48 5.49 16.50
N MET A 736 -46.35 4.31 17.12
CA MET A 736 -47.48 3.44 17.43
C MET A 736 -48.47 4.08 18.42
N GLU A 737 -47.98 4.76 19.44
CA GLU A 737 -48.81 5.54 20.38
C GLU A 737 -49.60 6.63 19.64
N LYS A 738 -48.92 7.41 18.79
CA LYS A 738 -49.56 8.44 17.96
C LYS A 738 -50.63 7.87 17.04
N GLU A 739 -50.38 6.75 16.37
CA GLU A 739 -51.38 6.07 15.54
C GLU A 739 -52.62 5.63 16.33
N VAL A 740 -52.46 5.21 17.60
CA VAL A 740 -53.58 4.83 18.47
C VAL A 740 -54.37 6.07 18.88
N LEU A 741 -53.70 7.16 19.27
CA LEU A 741 -54.35 8.42 19.60
C LEU A 741 -55.11 9.00 18.40
N GLU A 742 -54.53 8.99 17.20
CA GLU A 742 -55.22 9.39 15.96
C GLU A 742 -56.46 8.54 15.67
N LYS A 743 -56.44 7.23 15.99
CA LYS A 743 -57.61 6.35 15.87
C LYS A 743 -58.68 6.68 16.92
N VAL A 744 -58.28 7.06 18.14
CA VAL A 744 -59.20 7.51 19.21
C VAL A 744 -59.86 8.84 18.83
N ASP A 745 -59.08 9.83 18.38
CA ASP A 745 -59.59 11.14 17.95
C ASP A 745 -60.55 11.01 16.76
N ASN A 746 -60.20 10.17 15.78
CA ASN A 746 -61.07 9.88 14.63
C ASN A 746 -62.38 9.19 15.07
N LEU A 747 -62.30 8.17 15.95
CA LEU A 747 -63.47 7.48 16.50
C LEU A 747 -64.39 8.43 17.28
N ALA A 748 -63.82 9.36 18.06
CA ALA A 748 -64.56 10.40 18.75
C ALA A 748 -65.21 11.41 17.77
N GLY A 749 -64.51 11.76 16.68
CA GLY A 749 -64.98 12.71 15.67
C GLY A 749 -66.09 12.19 14.75
N VAL A 750 -66.02 10.93 14.29
CA VAL A 750 -67.04 10.35 13.39
C VAL A 750 -68.16 9.59 14.11
N GLY A 751 -67.91 9.17 15.36
CA GLY A 751 -68.81 8.32 16.14
C GLY A 751 -68.68 6.83 15.78
N TRP A 752 -68.89 5.96 16.77
CA TRP A 752 -68.64 4.52 16.65
C TRP A 752 -69.49 3.81 15.57
N GLU A 753 -70.72 4.27 15.31
CA GLU A 753 -71.58 3.71 14.25
C GLU A 753 -71.04 3.95 12.83
N LYS A 754 -70.25 5.02 12.63
CA LYS A 754 -69.73 5.43 11.32
C LYS A 754 -68.24 5.14 11.15
N TYR A 755 -67.58 4.58 12.18
CA TYR A 755 -66.16 4.31 12.16
C TYR A 755 -65.84 3.05 11.34
N VAL A 756 -65.20 3.24 10.19
CA VAL A 756 -64.79 2.14 9.31
C VAL A 756 -63.48 1.53 9.81
N VAL A 757 -63.57 0.32 10.36
CA VAL A 757 -62.39 -0.48 10.74
C VAL A 757 -61.62 -0.90 9.49
N LYS A 758 -60.52 -0.22 9.20
CA LYS A 758 -59.52 -0.69 8.24
C LYS A 758 -58.89 -1.98 8.79
N ARG A 759 -59.22 -3.13 8.17
CA ARG A 759 -58.45 -4.37 8.36
C ARG A 759 -57.13 -4.23 7.60
N SER A 760 -56.02 -4.29 8.34
CA SER A 760 -54.63 -4.28 7.85
C SER A 760 -54.16 -5.66 7.43
#